data_AF-A0A674JWH4-F1
#
_entry.id   AF-A0A674JWH4-F1
#
_cell.length_a   1.000
_cell.length_b   1.000
_cell.length_c   1.000
_cell.angle_alpha   90.00
_cell.angle_beta   90.00
_cell.angle_gamma   90.00
#
_symmetry.space_group_name_H-M   'P 1'
#
loop_
_entity.id
_entity.type
_entity.pdbx_description
1 polymer ?
#
loop_
_entity_poly.entity_id
_entity_poly.type
_entity_poly.pdbx_seq_one_letter_code
_entity_poly.pdbx_strand_id
1 'polypeptide(L)'
;TNLTFSKVQRFWESSSAAHREICAVLAAVTEVIRSQGGTESETEYFAALMTTLEAVESPESLAAVAYLLNLVLKRVPGPVLIKKFSDTSKVLMGIMASQAGSGPSSALRWVLSCLATLLRKQDLAAWSYPVTLQVYHGLLSFTVHAKPKVRKEAQHGVCSILKGSEFLFGDTAPTHHPAAQSTARFCVQEIEKSGGTKEATTTLHVLTLLRDLLPCLPLAVVKTCCETLLRVMTLSHVLVTACAMQAFHSLFSAKPGLACLSAELNAQIITALYDYMPSENDLQPLLAWLAVMEKAHSNLARLQRDLCWGHLPRLFTAAVSCLLSPHPQVLAAATQTLKALLSECVAPHMAELGPVSASGPASHVCRMFRAVEEGLTYRFHAAWASVLQVLRAFFEVCGKQCHPFMRKCLQSLCDLRHSPHFPHTSELDRAVGAAVASMGPEVLLQAVALEIDGTEETLDFPRSWLLPVIRDHVQGTRLSFFTSYFLPLAATLKSRAVELAQAGKSLESKIYDTLQWQIWTLLPGFCTRPTDVMASFKGLARTLGTAISERADLRLTVCQALRTLISKGCETDAERAEVGRFAKNFLPILFNVYSQPGDAGGGAAHRRAVLDTIRTYLTITEQQMVCGFLEKASEKLTGPESTEFTRLSILDLIVALAPYADEPSLGALYRTIQPSLQSKEHGVQKKAYRVLEEVCAAPRLPCQAFVRSHLDQLKRDLLGSLQSAASPAKRPRLKCLFHIVKQLTAEHEDFVVALVPEVILCTKEVSVGARKNAFLLLVEMGEAFLRFGPTPQGAMQRFLLLVYAGLTGSVTMISCTLLALTRLLFQFKDHMGLAVAEQLLQNVCLLLGSRTRDVVKAALGFLKVALLLVDAQLLAKHVQTMVSGGGGAGPARGGPQRGSCCMMVQGWGGVGPMGRGRWCKSDAYRGGGTRMLSLEITAGPAHSLEGMGGGMLSQGWGEGDGG
;
A
#
# COMPACT_ATOMS: atom_id res chain seq x y z
N THR A 1 27.40 -8.08 -33.86
CA THR A 1 26.17 -7.62 -34.53
C THR A 1 25.58 -6.47 -33.74
N ASN A 2 25.20 -5.40 -34.43
CA ASN A 2 24.63 -4.20 -33.82
C ASN A 2 23.36 -4.52 -32.99
N LEU A 3 23.28 -4.04 -31.75
CA LEU A 3 22.18 -4.29 -30.79
C LEU A 3 20.81 -3.79 -31.28
N THR A 4 20.79 -2.87 -32.24
CA THR A 4 19.59 -2.29 -32.86
C THR A 4 18.73 -3.35 -33.55
N PHE A 5 19.35 -4.42 -34.06
CA PHE A 5 18.66 -5.50 -34.77
C PHE A 5 18.39 -6.74 -33.89
N SER A 6 18.49 -6.63 -32.57
CA SER A 6 18.15 -7.73 -31.63
C SER A 6 16.75 -8.33 -31.85
N LYS A 7 15.77 -7.52 -32.30
CA LYS A 7 14.43 -8.02 -32.65
C LYS A 7 14.41 -8.88 -33.92
N VAL A 8 15.35 -8.67 -34.84
CA VAL A 8 15.50 -9.40 -36.11
C VAL A 8 16.14 -10.78 -35.87
N GLN A 9 16.88 -10.97 -34.77
CA GLN A 9 17.45 -12.28 -34.42
C GLN A 9 16.40 -13.39 -34.32
N ARG A 10 15.18 -13.06 -33.89
CA ARG A 10 14.05 -14.00 -33.82
C ARG A 10 13.49 -14.41 -35.19
N PHE A 11 13.86 -13.71 -36.26
CA PHE A 11 13.39 -13.97 -37.62
C PHE A 11 14.27 -14.97 -38.36
N TRP A 12 15.48 -15.26 -37.86
CA TRP A 12 16.40 -16.23 -38.46
C TRP A 12 15.83 -17.65 -38.51
N GLU A 13 15.00 -18.01 -37.53
CA GLU A 13 14.36 -19.34 -37.42
C GLU A 13 12.94 -19.36 -38.03
N SER A 14 12.47 -18.25 -38.61
CA SER A 14 11.09 -18.14 -39.10
C SER A 14 10.93 -18.64 -40.54
N SER A 15 9.90 -19.45 -40.80
CA SER A 15 9.57 -19.97 -42.14
C SER A 15 8.93 -18.94 -43.09
N SER A 16 8.54 -17.77 -42.58
CA SER A 16 7.88 -16.71 -43.34
C SER A 16 8.78 -16.10 -44.41
N ALA A 17 8.28 -15.98 -45.65
CA ALA A 17 9.01 -15.36 -46.76
C ALA A 17 9.39 -13.90 -46.47
N ALA A 18 8.51 -13.13 -45.84
CA ALA A 18 8.79 -11.74 -45.47
C ALA A 18 9.88 -11.60 -44.40
N HIS A 19 9.98 -12.55 -43.48
CA HIS A 19 11.03 -12.57 -42.46
C HIS A 19 12.38 -12.96 -43.07
N ARG A 20 12.39 -13.92 -44.00
CA ARG A 20 13.60 -14.28 -44.76
C ARG A 20 14.12 -13.10 -45.59
N GLU A 21 13.22 -12.35 -46.22
CA GLU A 21 13.58 -11.15 -46.97
C GLU A 21 14.21 -10.07 -46.07
N ILE A 22 13.65 -9.82 -44.88
CA ILE A 22 14.24 -8.89 -43.89
C ILE A 22 15.66 -9.33 -43.50
N CYS A 23 15.87 -10.62 -43.24
CA CYS A 23 17.20 -11.15 -42.92
C CYS A 23 18.18 -11.04 -44.10
N ALA A 24 17.71 -11.30 -45.32
CA ALA A 24 18.51 -11.23 -46.54
C ALA A 24 18.98 -9.79 -46.81
N VAL A 25 18.06 -8.81 -46.74
CA VAL A 25 18.38 -7.39 -46.89
C VAL A 25 19.35 -6.93 -45.80
N LEU A 26 19.14 -7.33 -44.54
CA LEU A 26 20.05 -6.96 -43.46
C LEU A 26 21.46 -7.53 -43.70
N ALA A 27 21.57 -8.78 -44.13
CA ALA A 27 22.86 -9.40 -44.44
C ALA A 27 23.57 -8.68 -45.59
N ALA A 28 22.88 -8.40 -46.69
CA ALA A 28 23.44 -7.68 -47.84
C ALA A 28 23.93 -6.28 -47.46
N VAL A 29 23.13 -5.52 -46.71
CA VAL A 29 23.52 -4.18 -46.23
C VAL A 29 24.72 -4.24 -45.28
N THR A 30 24.76 -5.24 -44.39
CA THR A 30 25.88 -5.45 -43.47
C THR A 30 27.17 -5.78 -44.23
N GLU A 31 27.08 -6.60 -45.27
CA GLU A 31 28.21 -6.96 -46.12
C GLU A 31 28.75 -5.74 -46.91
N VAL A 32 27.87 -4.89 -47.42
CA VAL A 32 28.25 -3.63 -48.08
C VAL A 32 28.99 -2.70 -47.12
N ILE A 33 28.55 -2.58 -45.87
CA ILE A 33 29.23 -1.75 -44.86
C ILE A 33 30.62 -2.33 -44.53
N ARG A 34 30.72 -3.65 -44.37
CA ARG A 34 32.01 -4.33 -44.07
C ARG A 34 33.00 -4.26 -45.23
N SER A 35 32.54 -4.40 -46.48
CA SER A 35 33.41 -4.33 -47.66
C SER A 35 34.00 -2.94 -47.87
N GLN A 36 33.35 -1.90 -47.36
CA GLN A 36 33.85 -0.52 -47.34
C GLN A 36 34.67 -0.18 -46.07
N GLY A 37 34.98 -1.16 -45.21
CA GLY A 37 35.75 -0.97 -43.98
C GLY A 37 35.00 -0.28 -42.84
N GLY A 38 33.67 -0.25 -42.88
CA GLY A 38 32.83 0.41 -41.88
C GLY A 38 32.72 -0.33 -40.54
N THR A 39 32.21 0.37 -39.52
CA THR A 39 32.15 -0.10 -38.12
C THR A 39 30.80 -0.64 -37.67
N GLU A 40 29.85 -0.82 -38.60
CA GLU A 40 28.46 -1.23 -38.31
C GLU A 40 27.71 -0.27 -37.37
N SER A 41 28.00 1.03 -37.44
CA SER A 41 27.31 2.08 -36.69
C SER A 41 25.89 2.34 -37.23
N GLU A 42 25.01 2.89 -36.39
CA GLU A 42 23.64 3.23 -36.78
C GLU A 42 23.60 4.24 -37.94
N THR A 43 24.57 5.15 -38.00
CA THR A 43 24.69 6.14 -39.08
C THR A 43 25.09 5.50 -40.41
N GLU A 44 26.00 4.50 -40.39
CA GLU A 44 26.39 3.73 -41.58
C GLU A 44 25.21 2.87 -42.08
N TYR A 45 24.50 2.19 -41.17
CA TYR A 45 23.28 1.46 -41.52
C TYR A 45 22.21 2.38 -42.10
N PHE A 46 22.03 3.58 -41.55
CA PHE A 46 21.09 4.57 -42.08
C PHE A 46 21.45 4.96 -43.52
N ALA A 47 22.70 5.30 -43.79
CA ALA A 47 23.15 5.67 -45.14
C ALA A 47 22.97 4.52 -46.13
N ALA A 48 23.42 3.31 -45.78
CA ALA A 48 23.33 2.15 -46.66
C ALA A 48 21.88 1.70 -46.92
N LEU A 49 21.02 1.75 -45.90
CA LEU A 49 19.58 1.45 -46.06
C LEU A 49 18.87 2.48 -46.93
N MET A 50 19.24 3.77 -46.84
CA MET A 50 18.66 4.80 -47.72
C MET A 50 19.02 4.59 -49.18
N THR A 51 20.28 4.30 -49.50
CA THR A 51 20.70 3.95 -50.87
C THR A 51 20.00 2.68 -51.37
N THR A 52 19.87 1.67 -50.50
CA THR A 52 19.16 0.43 -50.85
C THR A 52 17.67 0.69 -51.09
N LEU A 53 17.05 1.59 -50.32
CA LEU A 53 15.64 1.94 -50.47
C LEU A 53 15.33 2.62 -51.81
N GLU A 54 16.27 3.39 -52.35
CA GLU A 54 16.14 4.02 -53.67
C GLU A 54 16.34 3.05 -54.84
N ALA A 55 17.15 2.00 -54.65
CA ALA A 55 17.49 1.04 -55.69
C ALA A 55 16.52 -0.15 -55.83
N VAL A 56 15.70 -0.40 -54.80
CA VAL A 56 14.83 -1.58 -54.74
C VAL A 56 13.46 -1.31 -55.36
N GLU A 57 13.04 -2.18 -56.29
CA GLU A 57 11.76 -2.07 -57.00
C GLU A 57 10.69 -3.05 -56.51
N SER A 58 11.08 -4.18 -55.89
CA SER A 58 10.13 -5.20 -55.43
C SER A 58 9.40 -4.77 -54.14
N PRO A 59 8.08 -5.01 -54.01
CA PRO A 59 7.32 -4.56 -52.85
C PRO A 59 7.72 -5.27 -51.54
N GLU A 60 8.15 -6.53 -51.61
CA GLU A 60 8.61 -7.30 -50.45
C GLU A 60 9.93 -6.76 -49.91
N SER A 61 10.91 -6.53 -50.79
CA SER A 61 12.23 -6.00 -50.41
C SER A 61 12.10 -4.54 -49.98
N LEU A 62 11.24 -3.73 -50.61
CA LEU A 62 10.97 -2.36 -50.19
C LEU A 62 10.37 -2.32 -48.77
N ALA A 63 9.42 -3.21 -48.45
CA ALA A 63 8.86 -3.33 -47.11
C ALA A 63 9.91 -3.79 -46.07
N ALA A 64 10.82 -4.69 -46.45
CA ALA A 64 11.91 -5.15 -45.60
C ALA A 64 12.92 -4.03 -45.29
N VAL A 65 13.36 -3.29 -46.31
CA VAL A 65 14.28 -2.14 -46.15
C VAL A 65 13.62 -1.06 -45.27
N ALA A 66 12.35 -0.72 -45.53
CA ALA A 66 11.64 0.28 -44.73
C ALA A 66 11.48 -0.12 -43.26
N TYR A 67 11.26 -1.42 -42.97
CA TYR A 67 11.20 -1.94 -41.60
C TYR A 67 12.55 -1.80 -40.88
N LEU A 68 13.65 -2.21 -41.53
CA LEU A 68 14.99 -2.08 -40.98
C LEU A 68 15.36 -0.61 -40.74
N LEU A 69 15.03 0.26 -41.70
CA LEU A 69 15.25 1.70 -41.60
C LEU A 69 14.51 2.30 -40.40
N ASN A 70 13.27 1.90 -40.14
CA ASN A 70 12.49 2.34 -38.98
C ASN A 70 13.14 1.93 -37.63
N LEU A 71 13.82 0.78 -37.57
CA LEU A 71 14.55 0.37 -36.36
C LEU A 71 15.80 1.24 -36.15
N VAL A 72 16.53 1.50 -37.23
CA VAL A 72 17.77 2.29 -37.21
C VAL A 72 17.49 3.76 -36.89
N LEU A 73 16.52 4.38 -37.56
CA LEU A 73 16.16 5.80 -37.39
C LEU A 73 15.92 6.21 -35.94
N LYS A 74 15.42 5.30 -35.10
CA LYS A 74 15.14 5.58 -33.67
C LYS A 74 16.40 5.73 -32.83
N ARG A 75 17.57 5.33 -33.35
CA ARG A 75 18.86 5.34 -32.66
C ARG A 75 19.93 6.19 -33.36
N VAL A 76 19.65 6.69 -34.57
CA VAL A 76 20.55 7.63 -35.26
C VAL A 76 20.65 8.94 -34.46
N PRO A 77 21.85 9.54 -34.31
CA PRO A 77 22.01 10.82 -33.66
C PRO A 77 21.15 11.92 -34.29
N GLY A 78 20.48 12.73 -33.46
CA GLY A 78 19.59 13.82 -33.91
C GLY A 78 20.20 14.77 -34.95
N PRO A 79 21.46 15.26 -34.79
CA PRO A 79 22.09 16.15 -35.75
C PRO A 79 22.20 15.58 -37.17
N VAL A 80 22.35 14.25 -37.30
CA VAL A 80 22.39 13.58 -38.61
C VAL A 80 21.02 13.61 -39.27
N LEU A 81 19.96 13.35 -38.51
CA LEU A 81 18.58 13.34 -39.00
C LEU A 81 18.09 14.73 -39.39
N ILE A 82 18.54 15.77 -38.69
CA ILE A 82 18.27 17.17 -39.06
C ILE A 82 18.98 17.52 -40.37
N LYS A 83 20.29 17.21 -40.48
CA LYS A 83 21.09 17.52 -41.67
C LYS A 83 20.60 16.81 -42.94
N LYS A 84 20.10 15.57 -42.81
CA LYS A 84 19.63 14.74 -43.93
C LYS A 84 18.13 14.78 -44.17
N PHE A 85 17.39 15.64 -43.46
CA PHE A 85 15.94 15.69 -43.52
C PHE A 85 15.38 15.86 -44.95
N SER A 86 15.89 16.81 -45.73
CA SER A 86 15.40 17.10 -47.09
C SER A 86 15.55 15.90 -48.03
N ASP A 87 16.73 15.28 -48.04
CA ASP A 87 17.06 14.17 -48.93
C ASP A 87 16.21 12.95 -48.55
N THR A 88 16.19 12.62 -47.26
CA THR A 88 15.48 11.45 -46.74
C THR A 88 13.96 11.59 -46.88
N SER A 89 13.40 12.76 -46.56
CA SER A 89 11.96 12.98 -46.68
C SER A 89 11.49 12.95 -48.13
N LYS A 90 12.29 13.43 -49.10
CA LYS A 90 11.96 13.37 -50.53
C LYS A 90 11.81 11.93 -51.02
N VAL A 91 12.74 11.05 -50.66
CA VAL A 91 12.70 9.61 -51.02
C VAL A 91 11.47 8.95 -50.43
N LEU A 92 11.25 9.12 -49.13
CA LEU A 92 10.10 8.53 -48.42
C LEU A 92 8.76 9.04 -48.95
N MET A 93 8.66 10.33 -49.27
CA MET A 93 7.47 10.92 -49.90
C MET A 93 7.24 10.39 -51.32
N GLY A 94 8.31 10.16 -52.10
CA GLY A 94 8.21 9.52 -53.41
C GLY A 94 7.64 8.11 -53.33
N ILE A 95 8.08 7.33 -52.34
CA ILE A 95 7.57 5.98 -52.07
C ILE A 95 6.11 6.02 -51.61
N MET A 96 5.73 7.00 -50.78
CA MET A 96 4.33 7.18 -50.38
C MET A 96 3.44 7.48 -51.59
N ALA A 97 3.90 8.33 -52.51
CA ALA A 97 3.15 8.68 -53.71
C ALA A 97 2.99 7.48 -54.66
N SER A 98 4.05 6.69 -54.87
CA SER A 98 4.02 5.52 -55.75
C SER A 98 3.16 4.38 -55.19
N GLN A 99 3.13 4.23 -53.86
CA GLN A 99 2.38 3.17 -53.18
C GLN A 99 1.00 3.61 -52.68
N ALA A 100 0.54 4.84 -52.96
CA ALA A 100 -0.76 5.36 -52.49
C ALA A 100 -1.98 4.57 -53.00
N GLY A 101 -1.82 3.78 -54.09
CA GLY A 101 -2.83 2.89 -54.65
C GLY A 101 -2.99 1.55 -53.92
N SER A 102 -3.80 0.63 -54.47
CA SER A 102 -4.21 -0.65 -53.83
C SER A 102 -3.10 -1.70 -53.61
N GLY A 103 -1.81 -1.34 -53.72
CA GLY A 103 -0.66 -2.23 -53.54
C GLY A 103 -0.42 -2.74 -52.11
N PRO A 104 0.54 -3.65 -51.89
CA PRO A 104 0.85 -4.25 -50.59
C PRO A 104 1.22 -3.20 -49.52
N SER A 105 0.43 -3.17 -48.44
CA SER A 105 0.40 -2.08 -47.44
C SER A 105 1.50 -2.12 -46.37
N SER A 106 2.41 -3.09 -46.44
CA SER A 106 3.46 -3.32 -45.44
C SER A 106 4.53 -2.23 -45.49
N ALA A 107 4.97 -1.84 -46.68
CA ALA A 107 5.95 -0.78 -46.90
C ALA A 107 5.46 0.58 -46.39
N LEU A 108 4.25 0.99 -46.79
CA LEU A 108 3.65 2.27 -46.41
C LEU A 108 3.66 2.48 -44.89
N ARG A 109 3.29 1.45 -44.12
CA ARG A 109 3.29 1.52 -42.65
C ARG A 109 4.66 1.96 -42.13
N TRP A 110 5.73 1.30 -42.57
CA TRP A 110 7.06 1.59 -42.05
C TRP A 110 7.58 2.94 -42.54
N VAL A 111 7.30 3.31 -43.79
CA VAL A 111 7.63 4.62 -44.35
C VAL A 111 6.98 5.76 -43.56
N LEU A 112 5.69 5.62 -43.20
CA LEU A 112 4.99 6.61 -42.37
C LEU A 112 5.62 6.72 -40.96
N SER A 113 6.02 5.60 -40.36
CA SER A 113 6.74 5.58 -39.07
C SER A 113 8.13 6.23 -39.17
N CYS A 114 8.85 6.01 -40.27
CA CYS A 114 10.12 6.67 -40.56
C CYS A 114 9.95 8.19 -40.66
N LEU A 115 8.95 8.67 -41.41
CA LEU A 115 8.64 10.09 -41.55
C LEU A 115 8.25 10.73 -40.23
N ALA A 116 7.42 10.06 -39.42
CA ALA A 116 7.06 10.55 -38.10
C ALA A 116 8.29 10.69 -37.19
N THR A 117 9.20 9.71 -37.24
CA THR A 117 10.46 9.75 -36.48
C THR A 117 11.36 10.91 -36.93
N LEU A 118 11.46 11.16 -38.25
CA LEU A 118 12.23 12.28 -38.81
C LEU A 118 11.66 13.64 -38.42
N LEU A 119 10.34 13.81 -38.54
CA LEU A 119 9.65 15.06 -38.20
C LEU A 119 9.77 15.41 -36.71
N ARG A 120 9.75 14.40 -35.82
CA ARG A 120 9.88 14.59 -34.37
C ARG A 120 11.23 15.17 -33.95
N LYS A 121 12.26 14.95 -34.77
CA LYS A 121 13.65 15.38 -34.54
C LYS A 121 13.97 16.77 -35.09
N GLN A 122 13.05 17.40 -35.82
CA GLN A 122 13.29 18.71 -36.41
C GLN A 122 13.17 19.83 -35.38
N ASP A 123 14.03 20.84 -35.51
CA ASP A 123 14.01 22.04 -34.67
C ASP A 123 12.81 22.94 -34.96
N LEU A 124 12.47 23.83 -34.03
CA LEU A 124 11.33 24.74 -34.15
C LEU A 124 11.37 25.60 -35.44
N ALA A 125 12.55 26.10 -35.83
CA ALA A 125 12.73 26.89 -37.06
C ALA A 125 12.45 26.07 -38.33
N ALA A 126 12.61 24.75 -38.30
CA ALA A 126 12.34 23.91 -39.46
C ALA A 126 10.85 23.91 -39.84
N TRP A 127 9.97 24.13 -38.86
CA TRP A 127 8.52 24.12 -39.04
C TRP A 127 7.96 25.39 -39.71
N SER A 128 8.75 26.45 -39.87
CA SER A 128 8.37 27.60 -40.70
C SER A 128 8.61 27.37 -42.19
N TYR A 129 9.40 26.34 -42.57
CA TYR A 129 9.66 26.08 -43.98
C TYR A 129 8.53 25.28 -44.64
N PRO A 130 8.13 25.63 -45.89
CA PRO A 130 7.07 24.92 -46.62
C PRO A 130 7.36 23.43 -46.82
N VAL A 131 8.63 23.05 -46.99
CA VAL A 131 9.03 21.65 -47.23
C VAL A 131 8.65 20.75 -46.04
N THR A 132 8.92 21.20 -44.81
CA THR A 132 8.58 20.46 -43.59
C THR A 132 7.07 20.30 -43.44
N LEU A 133 6.31 21.37 -43.71
CA LEU A 133 4.85 21.33 -43.67
C LEU A 133 4.27 20.45 -44.77
N GLN A 134 4.85 20.43 -45.97
CA GLN A 134 4.43 19.54 -47.05
C GLN A 134 4.61 18.06 -46.69
N VAL A 135 5.75 17.71 -46.09
CA VAL A 135 6.00 16.35 -45.60
C VAL A 135 5.00 15.98 -44.49
N TYR A 136 4.73 16.90 -43.57
CA TYR A 136 3.73 16.71 -42.52
C TYR A 136 2.31 16.52 -43.08
N HIS A 137 1.90 17.34 -44.04
CA HIS A 137 0.61 17.22 -44.70
C HIS A 137 0.48 15.93 -45.52
N GLY A 138 1.59 15.46 -46.10
CA GLY A 138 1.71 14.13 -46.71
C GLY A 138 1.42 13.02 -45.72
N LEU A 139 1.98 13.07 -44.51
CA LEU A 139 1.66 12.11 -43.44
C LEU A 139 0.19 12.22 -42.99
N LEU A 140 -0.32 13.45 -42.88
CA LEU A 140 -1.67 13.73 -42.38
C LEU A 140 -2.76 13.18 -43.30
N SER A 141 -2.59 13.21 -44.62
CA SER A 141 -3.58 12.70 -45.58
C SER A 141 -3.83 11.19 -45.44
N PHE A 142 -2.87 10.42 -44.92
CA PHE A 142 -3.02 8.98 -44.68
C PHE A 142 -3.80 8.65 -43.39
N THR A 143 -4.16 9.64 -42.57
CA THR A 143 -4.96 9.43 -41.34
C THR A 143 -6.41 9.03 -41.59
N VAL A 144 -6.89 9.16 -42.84
CA VAL A 144 -8.22 8.72 -43.30
C VAL A 144 -8.15 7.54 -44.27
N HIS A 145 -6.97 6.96 -44.47
CA HIS A 145 -6.75 5.89 -45.44
C HIS A 145 -7.65 4.67 -45.18
N ALA A 146 -8.15 4.02 -46.24
CA ALA A 146 -9.08 2.88 -46.13
C ALA A 146 -8.48 1.70 -45.33
N LYS A 147 -7.20 1.37 -45.57
CA LYS A 147 -6.52 0.25 -44.92
C LYS A 147 -6.16 0.54 -43.44
N PRO A 148 -6.65 -0.25 -42.46
CA PRO A 148 -6.47 0.05 -41.03
C PRO A 148 -5.03 0.11 -40.53
N LYS A 149 -4.13 -0.76 -41.03
CA LYS A 149 -2.72 -0.80 -40.60
C LYS A 149 -1.96 0.49 -40.95
N VAL A 150 -2.24 1.04 -42.14
CA VAL A 150 -1.64 2.29 -42.62
C VAL A 150 -2.21 3.48 -41.85
N ARG A 151 -3.55 3.52 -41.73
CA ARG A 151 -4.26 4.57 -41.01
C ARG A 151 -3.84 4.71 -39.55
N LYS A 152 -3.82 3.60 -38.80
CA LYS A 152 -3.43 3.61 -37.38
C LYS A 152 -1.99 4.08 -37.19
N GLU A 153 -1.08 3.73 -38.10
CA GLU A 153 0.30 4.18 -38.04
C GLU A 153 0.43 5.68 -38.37
N ALA A 154 -0.30 6.18 -39.38
CA ALA A 154 -0.35 7.62 -39.67
C ALA A 154 -0.91 8.43 -38.49
N GLN A 155 -2.03 7.98 -37.90
CA GLN A 155 -2.63 8.61 -36.72
C GLN A 155 -1.68 8.58 -35.52
N HIS A 156 -1.00 7.46 -35.27
CA HIS A 156 0.03 7.36 -34.25
C HIS A 156 1.20 8.31 -34.51
N GLY A 157 1.66 8.39 -35.76
CA GLY A 157 2.72 9.31 -36.19
C GLY A 157 2.36 10.76 -35.91
N VAL A 158 1.17 11.21 -36.34
CA VAL A 158 0.66 12.56 -36.07
C VAL A 158 0.60 12.86 -34.57
N CYS A 159 0.04 11.96 -33.76
CA CYS A 159 0.02 12.10 -32.30
C CYS A 159 1.43 12.17 -31.70
N SER A 160 2.36 11.37 -32.20
CA SER A 160 3.75 11.31 -31.71
C SER A 160 4.54 12.57 -32.01
N ILE A 161 4.25 13.25 -33.13
CA ILE A 161 4.85 14.53 -33.50
C ILE A 161 4.28 15.63 -32.60
N LEU A 162 2.96 15.79 -32.58
CA LEU A 162 2.31 16.91 -31.88
C LEU A 162 2.54 16.88 -30.36
N LYS A 163 2.74 15.70 -29.77
CA LYS A 163 2.97 15.53 -28.33
C LYS A 163 4.42 15.23 -27.95
N GLY A 164 5.29 14.94 -28.91
CA GLY A 164 6.58 14.29 -28.66
C GLY A 164 7.77 14.87 -29.41
N SER A 165 7.61 15.95 -30.19
CA SER A 165 8.72 16.69 -30.79
C SER A 165 9.69 17.20 -29.71
N GLU A 166 11.00 17.05 -29.93
CA GLU A 166 12.00 17.27 -28.86
C GLU A 166 12.04 18.70 -28.35
N PHE A 167 11.76 19.68 -29.22
CA PHE A 167 11.69 21.08 -28.84
C PHE A 167 10.51 21.43 -27.90
N LEU A 168 9.54 20.53 -27.68
CA LEU A 168 8.43 20.75 -26.76
C LEU A 168 8.79 20.50 -25.29
N PHE A 169 9.98 19.96 -25.01
CA PHE A 169 10.41 19.59 -23.64
C PHE A 169 11.57 20.45 -23.11
N GLY A 170 12.02 21.46 -23.85
CA GLY A 170 13.08 22.38 -23.42
C GLY A 170 12.56 23.64 -22.72
N ASP A 171 13.46 24.43 -22.12
CA ASP A 171 13.11 25.65 -21.36
C ASP A 171 12.44 26.74 -22.23
N THR A 172 12.68 26.72 -23.54
CA THR A 172 12.09 27.63 -24.54
C THR A 172 10.97 26.99 -25.36
N ALA A 173 10.34 25.93 -24.85
CA ALA A 173 9.30 25.20 -25.56
C ALA A 173 8.06 26.08 -25.84
N PRO A 174 7.53 26.06 -27.08
CA PRO A 174 6.26 26.70 -27.37
C PRO A 174 5.11 25.98 -26.66
N THR A 175 4.05 26.72 -26.35
CA THR A 175 2.85 26.16 -25.69
C THR A 175 2.15 25.08 -26.52
N HIS A 176 2.24 25.19 -27.85
CA HIS A 176 1.68 24.22 -28.79
C HIS A 176 2.63 24.01 -29.96
N HIS A 177 2.55 22.82 -30.56
CA HIS A 177 3.29 22.50 -31.76
C HIS A 177 2.78 23.35 -32.96
N PRO A 178 3.65 23.90 -33.84
CA PRO A 178 3.23 24.74 -34.97
C PRO A 178 2.21 24.09 -35.91
N ALA A 179 2.37 22.78 -36.16
CA ALA A 179 1.44 22.00 -36.98
C ALA A 179 0.06 21.74 -36.34
N ALA A 180 -0.16 22.07 -35.06
CA ALA A 180 -1.42 21.77 -34.37
C ALA A 180 -2.63 22.46 -35.05
N GLN A 181 -2.48 23.71 -35.46
CA GLN A 181 -3.56 24.47 -36.11
C GLN A 181 -3.94 23.88 -37.47
N SER A 182 -2.95 23.49 -38.28
CA SER A 182 -3.20 22.93 -39.60
C SER A 182 -3.80 21.52 -39.51
N THR A 183 -3.43 20.75 -38.49
CA THR A 183 -4.01 19.44 -38.18
C THR A 183 -5.48 19.55 -37.80
N ALA A 184 -5.82 20.49 -36.92
CA ALA A 184 -7.20 20.72 -36.50
C ALA A 184 -8.09 21.12 -37.70
N ARG A 185 -7.59 22.02 -38.55
CA ARG A 185 -8.29 22.42 -39.79
C ARG A 185 -8.55 21.25 -40.72
N PHE A 186 -7.56 20.38 -40.93
CA PHE A 186 -7.73 19.16 -41.73
C PHE A 186 -8.85 18.27 -41.15
N CYS A 187 -8.82 18.01 -39.84
CA CYS A 187 -9.85 17.20 -39.20
C CYS A 187 -11.26 17.80 -39.38
N VAL A 188 -11.42 19.11 -39.16
CA VAL A 188 -12.71 19.80 -39.35
C VAL A 188 -13.17 19.70 -40.80
N GLN A 189 -12.30 19.98 -41.77
CA GLN A 189 -12.65 19.90 -43.19
C GLN A 189 -13.06 18.49 -43.63
N GLU A 190 -12.36 17.45 -43.18
CA GLU A 190 -12.71 16.07 -43.55
C GLU A 190 -14.04 15.62 -42.92
N ILE A 191 -14.34 16.10 -41.71
CA ILE A 191 -15.64 15.88 -41.08
C ILE A 191 -16.75 16.63 -41.83
N GLU A 192 -16.54 17.89 -42.21
CA GLU A 192 -17.56 18.68 -42.92
C GLU A 192 -17.84 18.12 -44.33
N LYS A 193 -16.81 17.62 -45.03
CA LYS A 193 -16.99 16.94 -46.33
C LYS A 193 -17.73 15.61 -46.22
N SER A 194 -17.44 14.84 -45.17
CA SER A 194 -17.94 13.45 -45.01
C SER A 194 -19.19 13.34 -44.13
N GLY A 195 -19.59 14.42 -43.46
CA GLY A 195 -20.59 14.43 -42.40
C GLY A 195 -22.03 14.17 -42.84
N GLY A 196 -22.35 14.20 -44.14
CA GLY A 196 -23.72 14.05 -44.64
C GLY A 196 -24.04 12.70 -45.31
N THR A 197 -23.07 11.81 -45.48
CA THR A 197 -23.22 10.59 -46.31
C THR A 197 -23.53 9.34 -45.47
N LYS A 198 -24.33 8.41 -46.03
CA LYS A 198 -24.77 7.15 -45.38
C LYS A 198 -23.62 6.25 -44.89
N GLU A 199 -22.39 6.46 -45.36
CA GLU A 199 -21.18 5.77 -44.88
C GLU A 199 -20.26 6.75 -44.14
N ALA A 200 -20.53 7.03 -42.87
CA ALA A 200 -19.75 7.96 -42.03
C ALA A 200 -18.36 7.41 -41.60
N THR A 201 -17.73 6.56 -42.42
CA THR A 201 -16.49 5.84 -42.08
C THR A 201 -15.31 6.79 -41.91
N THR A 202 -15.13 7.74 -42.82
CA THR A 202 -14.11 8.79 -42.73
C THR A 202 -14.32 9.66 -41.50
N THR A 203 -15.56 10.07 -41.21
CA THR A 203 -15.91 10.83 -40.01
C THR A 203 -15.49 10.08 -38.74
N LEU A 204 -15.80 8.79 -38.63
CA LEU A 204 -15.39 7.96 -37.48
C LEU A 204 -13.86 7.87 -37.34
N HIS A 205 -13.12 7.78 -38.46
CA HIS A 205 -11.66 7.78 -38.45
C HIS A 205 -11.09 9.09 -37.89
N VAL A 206 -11.64 10.23 -38.31
CA VAL A 206 -11.20 11.56 -37.85
C VAL A 206 -11.59 11.79 -36.39
N LEU A 207 -12.79 11.36 -35.95
CA LEU A 207 -13.21 11.45 -34.55
C LEU A 207 -12.28 10.66 -33.62
N THR A 208 -11.85 9.47 -34.06
CA THR A 208 -10.87 8.66 -33.32
C THR A 208 -9.52 9.38 -33.20
N LEU A 209 -9.09 10.10 -34.23
CA LEU A 209 -7.88 10.91 -34.19
C LEU A 209 -8.06 12.13 -33.26
N LEU A 210 -9.17 12.86 -33.39
CA LEU A 210 -9.48 14.03 -32.55
C LEU A 210 -9.54 13.68 -31.07
N ARG A 211 -10.04 12.50 -30.70
CA ARG A 211 -9.99 12.01 -29.32
C ARG A 211 -8.58 12.11 -28.73
N ASP A 212 -7.57 11.75 -29.50
CA ASP A 212 -6.20 11.75 -29.02
C ASP A 212 -5.55 13.14 -29.17
N LEU A 213 -6.00 13.98 -30.11
CA LEU A 213 -5.37 15.27 -30.40
C LEU A 213 -5.95 16.46 -29.64
N LEU A 214 -7.25 16.49 -29.34
CA LEU A 214 -7.91 17.64 -28.72
C LEU A 214 -7.14 18.27 -27.54
N PRO A 215 -6.57 17.50 -26.59
CA PRO A 215 -5.85 18.07 -25.46
C PRO A 215 -4.59 18.89 -25.81
N CYS A 216 -3.96 18.65 -26.97
CA CYS A 216 -2.72 19.35 -27.36
C CYS A 216 -2.93 20.53 -28.31
N LEU A 217 -4.19 20.82 -28.68
CA LEU A 217 -4.52 21.89 -29.62
C LEU A 217 -4.65 23.27 -28.90
N PRO A 218 -4.35 24.38 -29.60
CA PRO A 218 -4.62 25.73 -29.08
C PRO A 218 -6.11 26.04 -28.91
N LEU A 219 -6.45 26.91 -27.95
CA LEU A 219 -7.83 27.31 -27.61
C LEU A 219 -8.71 27.65 -28.83
N ALA A 220 -8.21 28.46 -29.75
CA ALA A 220 -8.99 28.92 -30.90
C ALA A 220 -9.48 27.77 -31.79
N VAL A 221 -8.63 26.76 -32.02
CA VAL A 221 -8.99 25.59 -32.83
C VAL A 221 -9.73 24.52 -32.02
N VAL A 222 -9.48 24.39 -30.71
CA VAL A 222 -10.29 23.53 -29.83
C VAL A 222 -11.75 23.94 -29.88
N LYS A 223 -12.04 25.26 -29.81
CA LYS A 223 -13.40 25.78 -29.95
C LYS A 223 -14.08 25.30 -31.24
N THR A 224 -13.43 25.51 -32.38
CA THR A 224 -13.96 25.09 -33.70
C THR A 224 -14.16 23.57 -33.79
N CYS A 225 -13.22 22.78 -33.25
CA CYS A 225 -13.36 21.33 -33.18
C CYS A 225 -14.58 20.94 -32.33
N CYS A 226 -14.75 21.53 -31.14
CA CYS A 226 -15.88 21.24 -30.26
C CYS A 226 -17.24 21.61 -30.91
N GLU A 227 -17.34 22.77 -31.57
CA GLU A 227 -18.53 23.16 -32.33
C GLU A 227 -18.85 22.15 -33.45
N THR A 228 -17.81 21.68 -34.16
CA THR A 228 -17.95 20.66 -35.21
C THR A 228 -18.41 19.33 -34.62
N LEU A 229 -17.84 18.88 -33.50
CA LEU A 229 -18.26 17.67 -32.80
C LEU A 229 -19.73 17.73 -32.40
N LEU A 230 -20.16 18.83 -31.77
CA LEU A 230 -21.56 19.04 -31.39
C LEU A 230 -22.48 19.01 -32.62
N ARG A 231 -22.12 19.71 -33.70
CA ARG A 231 -22.91 19.72 -34.95
C ARG A 231 -23.06 18.31 -35.54
N VAL A 232 -22.02 17.50 -35.53
CA VAL A 232 -22.07 16.15 -36.09
C VAL A 232 -22.91 15.21 -35.22
N MET A 233 -22.97 15.45 -33.90
CA MET A 233 -23.84 14.70 -33.00
C MET A 233 -25.34 14.92 -33.29
N THR A 234 -25.73 16.02 -33.96
CA THR A 234 -27.14 16.25 -34.36
C THR A 234 -27.61 15.36 -35.51
N LEU A 235 -26.71 14.61 -36.16
CA LEU A 235 -27.03 13.73 -37.28
C LEU A 235 -27.60 12.37 -36.84
N SER A 236 -27.80 12.17 -35.53
CA SER A 236 -28.44 10.99 -34.93
C SER A 236 -27.79 9.63 -35.26
N HIS A 237 -26.54 9.63 -35.72
CA HIS A 237 -25.78 8.39 -35.95
C HIS A 237 -25.12 7.93 -34.65
N VAL A 238 -25.51 6.76 -34.15
CA VAL A 238 -25.13 6.24 -32.82
C VAL A 238 -23.61 6.16 -32.62
N LEU A 239 -22.87 5.56 -33.57
CA LEU A 239 -21.41 5.42 -33.46
C LEU A 239 -20.67 6.75 -33.50
N VAL A 240 -21.17 7.71 -34.26
CA VAL A 240 -20.57 9.03 -34.43
C VAL A 240 -20.75 9.83 -33.14
N THR A 241 -21.94 9.77 -32.56
CA THR A 241 -22.23 10.35 -31.24
C THR A 241 -21.34 9.74 -30.16
N ALA A 242 -21.19 8.41 -30.15
CA ALA A 242 -20.32 7.73 -29.21
C ALA A 242 -18.84 8.14 -29.34
N CYS A 243 -18.31 8.21 -30.57
CA CYS A 243 -16.94 8.66 -30.81
C CYS A 243 -16.73 10.14 -30.45
N ALA A 244 -17.71 11.01 -30.71
CA ALA A 244 -17.67 12.42 -30.30
C ALA A 244 -17.67 12.56 -28.77
N MET A 245 -18.51 11.80 -28.06
CA MET A 245 -18.51 11.73 -26.59
C MET A 245 -17.15 11.26 -26.05
N GLN A 246 -16.55 10.23 -26.67
CA GLN A 246 -15.19 9.79 -26.30
C GLN A 246 -14.14 10.89 -26.50
N ALA A 247 -14.27 11.70 -27.55
CA ALA A 247 -13.37 12.82 -27.80
C ALA A 247 -13.51 13.91 -26.72
N PHE A 248 -14.73 14.27 -26.32
CA PHE A 248 -14.96 15.16 -25.18
C PHE A 248 -14.43 14.60 -23.86
N HIS A 249 -14.70 13.32 -23.59
CA HIS A 249 -14.19 12.65 -22.38
C HIS A 249 -12.65 12.72 -22.33
N SER A 250 -11.97 12.44 -23.44
CA SER A 250 -10.50 12.53 -23.55
C SER A 250 -9.99 13.96 -23.34
N LEU A 251 -10.66 14.96 -23.94
CA LEU A 251 -10.34 16.38 -23.74
C LEU A 251 -10.36 16.74 -22.25
N PHE A 252 -11.42 16.42 -21.53
CA PHE A 252 -11.53 16.78 -20.12
C PHE A 252 -10.64 15.94 -19.21
N SER A 253 -10.48 14.64 -19.52
CA SER A 253 -9.63 13.73 -18.75
C SER A 253 -8.16 14.09 -18.79
N ALA A 254 -7.70 14.70 -19.89
CA ALA A 254 -6.34 15.20 -20.04
C ALA A 254 -6.05 16.46 -19.20
N LYS A 255 -7.06 17.05 -18.54
CA LYS A 255 -6.95 18.25 -17.68
C LYS A 255 -6.24 19.44 -18.36
N PRO A 256 -6.73 19.89 -19.52
CA PRO A 256 -6.09 20.92 -20.34
C PRO A 256 -5.97 22.26 -19.62
N GLY A 257 -4.82 22.93 -19.72
CA GLY A 257 -4.63 24.29 -19.20
C GLY A 257 -5.40 25.36 -20.00
N LEU A 258 -5.36 26.61 -19.52
CA LEU A 258 -6.07 27.76 -20.12
C LEU A 258 -5.68 28.04 -21.58
N ALA A 259 -4.47 27.65 -22.00
CA ALA A 259 -4.00 27.79 -23.38
C ALA A 259 -4.74 26.87 -24.37
N CYS A 260 -5.32 25.76 -23.88
CA CYS A 260 -6.06 24.78 -24.67
C CYS A 260 -7.58 24.92 -24.45
N LEU A 261 -8.03 25.14 -23.22
CA LEU A 261 -9.45 25.23 -22.88
C LEU A 261 -9.68 26.25 -21.76
N SER A 262 -10.44 27.31 -22.06
CA SER A 262 -10.85 28.30 -21.05
C SER A 262 -12.00 27.78 -20.18
N ALA A 263 -12.22 28.40 -19.02
CA ALA A 263 -13.31 28.03 -18.12
C ALA A 263 -14.69 28.28 -18.75
N GLU A 264 -14.84 29.40 -19.46
CA GLU A 264 -16.09 29.78 -20.13
C GLU A 264 -16.43 28.82 -21.27
N LEU A 265 -15.44 28.44 -22.09
CA LEU A 265 -15.66 27.46 -23.16
C LEU A 265 -16.03 26.10 -22.59
N ASN A 266 -15.37 25.66 -21.50
CA ASN A 266 -15.74 24.42 -20.82
C ASN A 266 -17.19 24.46 -20.31
N ALA A 267 -17.60 25.55 -19.66
CA ALA A 267 -18.97 25.75 -19.19
C ALA A 267 -20.01 25.78 -20.34
N GLN A 268 -19.66 26.39 -21.47
CA GLN A 268 -20.50 26.38 -22.68
C GLN A 268 -20.67 24.96 -23.25
N ILE A 269 -19.58 24.18 -23.32
CA ILE A 269 -19.64 22.78 -23.76
C ILE A 269 -20.50 21.95 -22.81
N ILE A 270 -20.33 22.09 -21.49
CA ILE A 270 -21.19 21.44 -20.49
C ILE A 270 -22.66 21.77 -20.73
N THR A 271 -22.97 23.04 -21.00
CA THR A 271 -24.35 23.49 -21.23
C THR A 271 -24.93 22.86 -22.50
N ALA A 272 -24.16 22.81 -23.58
CA ALA A 272 -24.57 22.19 -24.85
C ALA A 272 -24.73 20.66 -24.74
N LEU A 273 -23.91 19.99 -23.92
CA LEU A 273 -23.97 18.53 -23.75
C LEU A 273 -25.27 18.05 -23.08
N TYR A 274 -26.00 18.92 -22.38
CA TYR A 274 -27.32 18.56 -21.83
C TYR A 274 -28.36 18.27 -22.92
N ASP A 275 -28.26 18.92 -24.08
CA ASP A 275 -29.19 18.69 -25.20
C ASP A 275 -29.03 17.28 -25.79
N TYR A 276 -27.93 16.60 -25.48
CA TYR A 276 -27.60 15.23 -25.90
C TYR A 276 -27.72 14.21 -24.77
N MET A 277 -28.44 14.54 -23.68
CA MET A 277 -28.69 13.59 -22.60
C MET A 277 -29.52 12.40 -23.12
N PRO A 278 -28.98 11.16 -23.08
CA PRO A 278 -29.70 9.99 -23.58
C PRO A 278 -30.88 9.58 -22.69
N SER A 279 -31.74 8.69 -23.20
CA SER A 279 -32.81 8.10 -22.41
C SER A 279 -32.26 7.24 -21.27
N GLU A 280 -33.00 7.16 -20.16
CA GLU A 280 -32.68 6.31 -19.01
C GLU A 280 -32.58 4.82 -19.38
N ASN A 281 -33.15 4.41 -20.51
CA ASN A 281 -33.10 3.05 -21.04
C ASN A 281 -31.84 2.75 -21.86
N ASP A 282 -31.13 3.78 -22.33
CA ASP A 282 -29.99 3.65 -23.24
C ASP A 282 -28.67 3.47 -22.48
N LEU A 283 -28.34 2.23 -22.14
CA LEU A 283 -27.19 1.87 -21.30
C LEU A 283 -25.87 2.55 -21.74
N GLN A 284 -25.37 2.23 -22.93
CA GLN A 284 -24.03 2.68 -23.35
C GLN A 284 -23.93 4.20 -23.58
N PRO A 285 -24.88 4.86 -24.26
CA PRO A 285 -24.87 6.31 -24.40
C PRO A 285 -24.94 7.04 -23.07
N LEU A 286 -25.79 6.59 -22.13
CA LEU A 286 -25.96 7.26 -20.85
C LEU A 286 -24.71 7.14 -19.97
N LEU A 287 -24.06 5.97 -19.97
CA LEU A 287 -22.75 5.77 -19.31
C LEU A 287 -21.68 6.71 -19.90
N ALA A 288 -21.62 6.84 -21.22
CA ALA A 288 -20.68 7.74 -21.88
C ALA A 288 -20.96 9.21 -21.51
N TRP A 289 -22.23 9.61 -21.50
CA TRP A 289 -22.65 10.96 -21.12
C TRP A 289 -22.27 11.29 -19.67
N LEU A 290 -22.58 10.40 -18.71
CA LEU A 290 -22.18 10.57 -17.30
C LEU A 290 -20.66 10.72 -17.14
N ALA A 291 -19.88 9.87 -17.82
CA ALA A 291 -18.42 9.91 -17.77
C ALA A 291 -17.83 11.20 -18.38
N VAL A 292 -18.43 11.74 -19.43
CA VAL A 292 -18.04 13.04 -20.00
C VAL A 292 -18.39 14.16 -19.02
N MET A 293 -19.62 14.19 -18.52
CA MET A 293 -20.12 15.24 -17.63
C MET A 293 -19.33 15.31 -16.32
N GLU A 294 -18.99 14.16 -15.72
CA GLU A 294 -18.12 14.09 -14.55
C GLU A 294 -16.78 14.79 -14.81
N LYS A 295 -16.06 14.38 -15.86
CA LYS A 295 -14.72 14.93 -16.17
C LYS A 295 -14.78 16.38 -16.61
N ALA A 296 -15.83 16.80 -17.31
CA ALA A 296 -16.05 18.19 -17.69
C ALA A 296 -16.14 19.11 -16.46
N HIS A 297 -16.93 18.71 -15.45
CA HIS A 297 -17.09 19.47 -14.21
C HIS A 297 -15.83 19.43 -13.33
N SER A 298 -15.16 18.27 -13.20
CA SER A 298 -13.86 18.19 -12.50
C SER A 298 -12.82 19.10 -13.14
N ASN A 299 -12.77 19.16 -14.48
CA ASN A 299 -11.88 20.08 -15.18
C ASN A 299 -12.30 21.54 -14.98
N LEU A 300 -13.59 21.84 -14.96
CA LEU A 300 -14.10 23.19 -14.71
C LEU A 300 -13.77 23.67 -13.31
N ALA A 301 -13.91 22.81 -12.28
CA ALA A 301 -13.54 23.13 -10.91
C ALA A 301 -12.07 23.53 -10.78
N ARG A 302 -11.18 22.85 -11.51
CA ARG A 302 -9.75 23.17 -11.57
C ARG A 302 -9.46 24.51 -12.27
N LEU A 303 -10.21 24.85 -13.31
CA LEU A 303 -10.01 26.10 -14.06
C LEU A 303 -10.62 27.31 -13.33
N GLN A 304 -11.86 27.19 -12.88
CA GLN A 304 -12.60 28.25 -12.18
C GLN A 304 -13.68 27.66 -11.27
N ARG A 305 -13.43 27.73 -9.95
CA ARG A 305 -14.30 27.17 -8.90
C ARG A 305 -15.74 27.71 -8.95
N ASP A 306 -15.90 29.03 -8.88
CA ASP A 306 -17.21 29.65 -8.69
C ASP A 306 -18.15 29.36 -9.87
N LEU A 307 -17.59 29.30 -11.09
CA LEU A 307 -18.32 28.90 -12.27
C LEU A 307 -18.76 27.43 -12.19
N CYS A 308 -17.85 26.51 -11.80
CA CYS A 308 -18.20 25.10 -11.60
C CYS A 308 -19.35 24.91 -10.60
N TRP A 309 -19.28 25.61 -9.47
CA TRP A 309 -20.32 25.56 -8.42
C TRP A 309 -21.68 26.03 -8.93
N GLY A 310 -21.71 26.98 -9.87
CA GLY A 310 -22.90 27.38 -10.62
C GLY A 310 -23.57 26.22 -11.38
N HIS A 311 -22.77 25.34 -12.00
CA HIS A 311 -23.24 24.26 -12.86
C HIS A 311 -23.53 22.93 -12.12
N LEU A 312 -22.89 22.68 -10.97
CA LEU A 312 -23.04 21.43 -10.22
C LEU A 312 -24.50 21.07 -9.85
N PRO A 313 -25.36 21.99 -9.36
CA PRO A 313 -26.75 21.62 -8.99
C PRO A 313 -27.55 21.01 -10.14
N ARG A 314 -27.34 21.48 -11.37
CA ARG A 314 -28.02 20.94 -12.56
C ARG A 314 -27.56 19.51 -12.84
N LEU A 315 -26.26 19.24 -12.72
CA LEU A 315 -25.73 17.89 -12.92
C LEU A 315 -26.19 16.94 -11.81
N PHE A 316 -26.25 17.39 -10.56
CA PHE A 316 -26.74 16.57 -9.46
C PHE A 316 -28.20 16.14 -9.70
N THR A 317 -29.04 17.07 -10.15
CA THR A 317 -30.44 16.76 -10.51
C THR A 317 -30.52 15.74 -11.64
N ALA A 318 -29.75 15.92 -12.72
CA ALA A 318 -29.73 15.00 -13.86
C ALA A 318 -29.13 13.62 -13.51
N ALA A 319 -28.08 13.56 -12.70
CA ALA A 319 -27.48 12.31 -12.27
C ALA A 319 -28.39 11.55 -11.29
N VAL A 320 -29.16 12.25 -10.44
CA VAL A 320 -30.19 11.62 -9.61
C VAL A 320 -31.30 11.03 -10.47
N SER A 321 -31.78 11.71 -11.51
CA SER A 321 -32.79 11.11 -12.40
C SER A 321 -32.28 9.85 -13.10
N CYS A 322 -30.99 9.79 -13.44
CA CYS A 322 -30.37 8.57 -13.99
C CYS A 322 -30.44 7.35 -13.05
N LEU A 323 -30.65 7.54 -11.74
CA LEU A 323 -30.85 6.45 -10.78
C LEU A 323 -32.18 5.71 -10.98
N LEU A 324 -33.10 6.24 -11.78
CA LEU A 324 -34.35 5.57 -12.18
C LEU A 324 -34.14 4.56 -13.31
N SER A 325 -32.95 4.50 -13.90
CA SER A 325 -32.63 3.56 -14.98
C SER A 325 -32.85 2.10 -14.53
N PRO A 326 -33.37 1.22 -15.40
CA PRO A 326 -33.46 -0.20 -15.07
C PRO A 326 -32.09 -0.88 -15.04
N HIS A 327 -31.02 -0.23 -15.51
CA HIS A 327 -29.70 -0.83 -15.66
C HIS A 327 -28.81 -0.57 -14.42
N PRO A 328 -28.38 -1.61 -13.69
CA PRO A 328 -27.53 -1.45 -12.49
C PRO A 328 -26.21 -0.72 -12.76
N GLN A 329 -25.66 -0.86 -13.97
CA GLN A 329 -24.44 -0.17 -14.38
C GLN A 329 -24.61 1.35 -14.41
N VAL A 330 -25.78 1.84 -14.85
CA VAL A 330 -26.11 3.27 -14.86
C VAL A 330 -26.24 3.79 -13.44
N LEU A 331 -26.94 3.07 -12.56
CA LEU A 331 -27.05 3.43 -11.15
C LEU A 331 -25.67 3.56 -10.50
N ALA A 332 -24.78 2.58 -10.72
CA ALA A 332 -23.43 2.61 -10.21
C ALA A 332 -22.62 3.79 -10.76
N ALA A 333 -22.70 4.07 -12.06
CA ALA A 333 -22.01 5.19 -12.69
C ALA A 333 -22.51 6.55 -12.16
N ALA A 334 -23.83 6.75 -12.10
CA ALA A 334 -24.42 7.99 -11.58
C ALA A 334 -24.05 8.22 -10.11
N THR A 335 -24.14 7.17 -9.27
CA THR A 335 -23.70 7.19 -7.87
C THR A 335 -22.22 7.60 -7.75
N GLN A 336 -21.37 7.00 -8.59
CA GLN A 336 -19.93 7.28 -8.56
C GLN A 336 -19.62 8.70 -9.04
N THR A 337 -20.31 9.18 -10.08
CA THR A 337 -20.17 10.56 -10.55
C THR A 337 -20.55 11.57 -9.48
N LEU A 338 -21.68 11.39 -8.79
CA LEU A 338 -22.09 12.25 -7.69
C LEU A 338 -21.03 12.29 -6.57
N LYS A 339 -20.51 11.12 -6.18
CA LYS A 339 -19.47 11.01 -5.15
C LYS A 339 -18.14 11.63 -5.58
N ALA A 340 -17.71 11.41 -6.83
CA ALA A 340 -16.48 11.97 -7.38
C ALA A 340 -16.53 13.50 -7.39
N LEU A 341 -17.67 14.09 -7.79
CA LEU A 341 -17.86 15.54 -7.77
C LEU A 341 -17.86 16.10 -6.34
N LEU A 342 -18.45 15.40 -5.37
CA LEU A 342 -18.35 15.81 -3.96
C LEU A 342 -16.90 15.81 -3.48
N SER A 343 -16.12 14.76 -3.80
CA SER A 343 -14.73 14.68 -3.34
C SER A 343 -13.78 15.63 -4.08
N GLU A 344 -13.95 15.81 -5.39
CA GLU A 344 -13.00 16.57 -6.22
C GLU A 344 -13.36 18.06 -6.31
N CYS A 345 -14.66 18.40 -6.36
CA CYS A 345 -15.10 19.77 -6.62
C CYS A 345 -15.59 20.51 -5.37
N VAL A 346 -16.09 19.78 -4.37
CA VAL A 346 -16.72 20.38 -3.17
C VAL A 346 -15.79 20.28 -1.94
N ALA A 347 -15.30 19.08 -1.61
CA ALA A 347 -14.54 18.82 -0.39
C ALA A 347 -13.33 19.75 -0.16
N PRO A 348 -12.49 20.09 -1.15
CA PRO A 348 -11.33 20.95 -0.94
C PRO A 348 -11.68 22.37 -0.46
N HIS A 349 -12.91 22.83 -0.73
CA HIS A 349 -13.33 24.21 -0.49
C HIS A 349 -14.35 24.36 0.63
N MET A 350 -14.78 23.25 1.24
CA MET A 350 -15.74 23.33 2.36
C MET A 350 -15.17 24.19 3.49
N ALA A 351 -13.91 24.03 3.90
CA ALA A 351 -13.30 24.82 4.98
C ALA A 351 -13.48 26.36 4.84
N GLU A 352 -13.56 26.87 3.60
CA GLU A 352 -13.62 28.30 3.27
C GLU A 352 -15.05 28.88 3.29
N LEU A 353 -16.08 28.04 3.32
CA LEU A 353 -17.47 28.43 3.04
C LEU A 353 -18.17 29.27 4.14
N GLY A 354 -17.53 29.49 5.29
CA GLY A 354 -18.14 30.19 6.43
C GLY A 354 -19.47 29.55 6.91
N PRO A 355 -20.20 30.21 7.84
CA PRO A 355 -21.51 29.73 8.28
C PRO A 355 -22.54 29.84 7.13
N VAL A 356 -23.33 28.78 6.96
CA VAL A 356 -24.32 28.65 5.88
C VAL A 356 -25.33 29.80 5.92
N SER A 357 -25.30 30.65 4.90
CA SER A 357 -26.36 31.62 4.60
C SER A 357 -27.23 31.13 3.43
N ALA A 358 -28.49 31.56 3.39
CA ALA A 358 -29.43 31.26 2.29
C ALA A 358 -29.02 31.89 0.94
N SER A 359 -28.01 32.76 0.94
CA SER A 359 -27.42 33.40 -0.25
C SER A 359 -25.95 32.99 -0.44
N GLY A 360 -25.50 32.80 -1.68
CA GLY A 360 -24.10 32.56 -2.02
C GLY A 360 -23.73 31.08 -2.27
N PRO A 361 -22.43 30.71 -2.23
CA PRO A 361 -21.94 29.36 -2.57
C PRO A 361 -22.60 28.22 -1.77
N ALA A 362 -22.99 28.47 -0.52
CA ALA A 362 -23.69 27.51 0.33
C ALA A 362 -25.09 27.12 -0.21
N SER A 363 -25.74 28.01 -0.99
CA SER A 363 -27.03 27.73 -1.63
C SER A 363 -26.91 26.67 -2.74
N HIS A 364 -25.75 26.56 -3.39
CA HIS A 364 -25.51 25.52 -4.41
C HIS A 364 -25.42 24.15 -3.75
N VAL A 365 -24.67 24.03 -2.66
CA VAL A 365 -24.57 22.79 -1.86
C VAL A 365 -25.93 22.37 -1.32
N CYS A 366 -26.74 23.33 -0.83
CA CYS A 366 -28.10 23.05 -0.37
C CYS A 366 -28.99 22.48 -1.49
N ARG A 367 -28.97 23.08 -2.70
CA ARG A 367 -29.71 22.57 -3.86
C ARG A 367 -29.24 21.19 -4.30
N MET A 368 -27.93 20.96 -4.32
CA MET A 368 -27.36 19.64 -4.62
C MET A 368 -27.79 18.59 -3.60
N PHE A 369 -27.78 18.93 -2.31
CA PHE A 369 -28.23 18.02 -1.25
C PHE A 369 -29.71 17.70 -1.37
N ARG A 370 -30.57 18.71 -1.60
CA ARG A 370 -32.01 18.50 -1.79
C ARG A 370 -32.33 17.62 -3.00
N ALA A 371 -31.61 17.79 -4.11
CA ALA A 371 -31.77 16.92 -5.27
C ALA A 371 -31.51 15.44 -4.93
N VAL A 372 -30.54 15.15 -4.05
CA VAL A 372 -30.27 13.78 -3.58
C VAL A 372 -31.28 13.34 -2.53
N GLU A 373 -31.73 14.23 -1.65
CA GLU A 373 -32.77 13.97 -0.64
C GLU A 373 -34.11 13.54 -1.29
N GLU A 374 -34.47 14.12 -2.44
CA GLU A 374 -35.62 13.69 -3.25
C GLU A 374 -35.52 12.22 -3.71
N GLY A 375 -34.30 11.69 -3.80
CA GLY A 375 -34.02 10.27 -4.05
C GLY A 375 -34.47 9.33 -2.93
N LEU A 376 -34.90 9.84 -1.77
CA LEU A 376 -35.50 9.03 -0.70
C LEU A 376 -37.01 8.80 -0.90
N THR A 377 -37.62 9.45 -1.89
CA THR A 377 -39.03 9.19 -2.23
C THR A 377 -39.23 7.76 -2.77
N TYR A 378 -40.46 7.25 -2.66
CA TYR A 378 -40.80 5.88 -3.08
C TYR A 378 -40.51 5.60 -4.56
N ARG A 379 -40.52 6.64 -5.42
CA ARG A 379 -40.15 6.54 -6.85
C ARG A 379 -38.76 5.94 -7.06
N PHE A 380 -37.84 6.17 -6.12
CA PHE A 380 -36.45 5.72 -6.18
C PHE A 380 -36.18 4.48 -5.31
N HIS A 381 -37.22 3.75 -4.88
CA HIS A 381 -37.08 2.58 -4.00
C HIS A 381 -35.99 1.61 -4.47
N ALA A 382 -35.94 1.29 -5.77
CA ALA A 382 -34.95 0.39 -6.35
C ALA A 382 -33.50 0.92 -6.26
N ALA A 383 -33.32 2.23 -6.11
CA ALA A 383 -32.03 2.92 -6.04
C ALA A 383 -31.70 3.46 -4.65
N TRP A 384 -32.48 3.16 -3.60
CA TRP A 384 -32.22 3.67 -2.24
C TRP A 384 -30.83 3.33 -1.73
N ALA A 385 -30.30 2.14 -2.01
CA ALA A 385 -28.91 1.79 -1.67
C ALA A 385 -27.89 2.75 -2.29
N SER A 386 -28.11 3.21 -3.53
CA SER A 386 -27.28 4.20 -4.21
C SER A 386 -27.46 5.60 -3.59
N VAL A 387 -28.70 6.01 -3.32
CA VAL A 387 -29.00 7.31 -2.70
C VAL A 387 -28.36 7.42 -1.32
N LEU A 388 -28.48 6.39 -0.48
CA LEU A 388 -27.85 6.33 0.85
C LEU A 388 -26.32 6.46 0.77
N GLN A 389 -25.68 5.88 -0.25
CA GLN A 389 -24.25 6.04 -0.47
C GLN A 389 -23.85 7.48 -0.83
N VAL A 390 -24.69 8.19 -1.60
CA VAL A 390 -24.44 9.60 -1.93
C VAL A 390 -24.71 10.50 -0.72
N LEU A 391 -25.79 10.27 0.04
CA LEU A 391 -26.08 11.01 1.28
C LEU A 391 -24.96 10.83 2.30
N ARG A 392 -24.44 9.60 2.44
CA ARG A 392 -23.25 9.34 3.24
C ARG A 392 -22.07 10.22 2.81
N ALA A 393 -21.75 10.28 1.52
CA ALA A 393 -20.67 11.12 1.01
C ALA A 393 -20.91 12.61 1.29
N PHE A 394 -22.17 13.07 1.19
CA PHE A 394 -22.53 14.44 1.59
C PHE A 394 -22.28 14.70 3.08
N PHE A 395 -22.64 13.77 3.97
CA PHE A 395 -22.38 13.91 5.39
C PHE A 395 -20.88 13.95 5.68
N GLU A 396 -20.09 13.05 5.09
CA GLU A 396 -18.63 13.01 5.24
C GLU A 396 -17.97 14.33 4.79
N VAL A 397 -18.40 14.89 3.65
CA VAL A 397 -17.78 16.08 3.04
C VAL A 397 -18.29 17.39 3.63
N CYS A 398 -19.61 17.54 3.74
CA CYS A 398 -20.26 18.81 4.06
C CYS A 398 -20.77 18.90 5.50
N GLY A 399 -20.82 17.78 6.25
CA GLY A 399 -21.55 17.70 7.51
C GLY A 399 -21.12 18.72 8.56
N LYS A 400 -19.82 18.98 8.71
CA LYS A 400 -19.28 19.91 9.72
C LYS A 400 -19.86 21.32 9.67
N GLN A 401 -20.17 21.82 8.47
CA GLN A 401 -20.61 23.21 8.26
C GLN A 401 -22.09 23.28 7.87
N CYS A 402 -22.56 22.26 7.15
CA CYS A 402 -23.88 22.23 6.56
C CYS A 402 -24.91 21.42 7.37
N HIS A 403 -24.54 20.93 8.55
CA HIS A 403 -25.47 20.17 9.40
C HIS A 403 -26.83 20.84 9.69
N PRO A 404 -26.99 22.19 9.78
CA PRO A 404 -28.29 22.78 10.13
C PRO A 404 -29.45 22.40 9.20
N PHE A 405 -29.21 22.32 7.89
CA PHE A 405 -30.25 21.94 6.93
C PHE A 405 -30.33 20.43 6.67
N MET A 406 -29.32 19.65 7.10
CA MET A 406 -29.30 18.19 6.96
C MET A 406 -30.10 17.47 8.07
N ARG A 407 -30.47 18.17 9.16
CA ARG A 407 -31.19 17.58 10.31
C ARG A 407 -32.49 16.87 9.93
N LYS A 408 -33.29 17.49 9.04
CA LYS A 408 -34.57 16.90 8.58
C LYS A 408 -34.36 15.60 7.80
N CYS A 409 -33.30 15.55 6.98
CA CYS A 409 -32.91 14.33 6.28
C CYS A 409 -32.50 13.24 7.28
N LEU A 410 -31.73 13.56 8.32
CA LEU A 410 -31.35 12.59 9.35
C LEU A 410 -32.58 12.02 10.07
N GLN A 411 -33.54 12.86 10.42
CA GLN A 411 -34.83 12.40 10.97
C GLN A 411 -35.54 11.46 10.01
N SER A 412 -35.66 11.85 8.73
CA SER A 412 -36.31 11.03 7.70
C SER A 412 -35.61 9.68 7.49
N LEU A 413 -34.28 9.62 7.57
CA LEU A 413 -33.52 8.37 7.51
C LEU A 413 -33.81 7.49 8.73
N CYS A 414 -33.80 8.05 9.93
CA CYS A 414 -34.13 7.29 11.13
C CYS A 414 -35.57 6.76 11.06
N ASP A 415 -36.55 7.56 10.64
CA ASP A 415 -37.94 7.13 10.49
C ASP A 415 -38.09 6.05 9.41
N LEU A 416 -37.39 6.19 8.27
CA LEU A 416 -37.37 5.20 7.20
C LEU A 416 -36.83 3.85 7.68
N ARG A 417 -35.82 3.84 8.55
CA ARG A 417 -35.28 2.61 9.13
C ARG A 417 -36.28 1.86 10.01
N HIS A 418 -37.21 2.57 10.66
CA HIS A 418 -38.28 1.96 11.47
C HIS A 418 -39.42 1.42 10.61
N SER A 419 -39.42 1.70 9.30
CA SER A 419 -40.44 1.16 8.40
C SER A 419 -40.36 -0.37 8.34
N PRO A 420 -41.50 -1.08 8.34
CA PRO A 420 -41.51 -2.53 8.33
C PRO A 420 -40.82 -3.07 7.06
N HIS A 421 -39.92 -4.05 7.24
CA HIS A 421 -39.18 -4.72 6.15
C HIS A 421 -38.24 -3.83 5.31
N PHE A 422 -37.67 -2.77 5.89
CA PHE A 422 -36.67 -1.94 5.20
C PHE A 422 -35.41 -2.76 4.81
N PRO A 423 -35.04 -2.87 3.51
CA PRO A 423 -34.00 -3.80 3.06
C PRO A 423 -32.56 -3.29 3.20
N HIS A 424 -32.35 -1.98 3.39
CA HIS A 424 -31.02 -1.34 3.31
C HIS A 424 -30.52 -0.80 4.67
N THR A 425 -30.80 -1.54 5.75
CA THR A 425 -30.43 -1.14 7.12
C THR A 425 -28.93 -0.89 7.28
N SER A 426 -28.09 -1.74 6.67
CA SER A 426 -26.63 -1.60 6.66
C SER A 426 -26.17 -0.28 6.04
N GLU A 427 -26.67 0.06 4.85
CA GLU A 427 -26.28 1.27 4.13
C GLU A 427 -26.74 2.53 4.88
N LEU A 428 -27.91 2.47 5.50
CA LEU A 428 -28.47 3.54 6.32
C LEU A 428 -27.67 3.74 7.60
N ASP A 429 -27.34 2.67 8.32
CA ASP A 429 -26.53 2.72 9.54
C ASP A 429 -25.15 3.33 9.23
N ARG A 430 -24.58 3.05 8.05
CA ARG A 430 -23.34 3.68 7.57
C ARG A 430 -23.51 5.16 7.21
N ALA A 431 -24.64 5.56 6.64
CA ALA A 431 -24.93 6.97 6.36
C ALA A 431 -25.10 7.78 7.66
N VAL A 432 -25.86 7.25 8.62
CA VAL A 432 -26.00 7.87 9.96
C VAL A 432 -24.66 7.87 10.70
N GLY A 433 -23.88 6.79 10.60
CA GLY A 433 -22.52 6.72 11.13
C GLY A 433 -21.60 7.81 10.55
N ALA A 434 -21.65 8.05 9.24
CA ALA A 434 -20.94 9.17 8.62
C ALA A 434 -21.39 10.54 9.15
N ALA A 435 -22.68 10.72 9.44
CA ALA A 435 -23.17 11.93 10.09
C ALA A 435 -22.62 12.06 11.52
N VAL A 436 -22.56 10.98 12.31
CA VAL A 436 -21.93 11.00 13.65
C VAL A 436 -20.45 11.39 13.57
N ALA A 437 -19.70 10.79 12.64
CA ALA A 437 -18.26 11.04 12.48
C ALA A 437 -17.93 12.47 12.05
N SER A 438 -18.80 13.09 11.24
CA SER A 438 -18.58 14.42 10.67
C SER A 438 -19.20 15.54 11.50
N MET A 439 -20.45 15.39 11.93
CA MET A 439 -21.24 16.40 12.64
C MET A 439 -21.14 16.27 14.17
N GLY A 440 -20.78 15.08 14.66
CA GLY A 440 -20.76 14.75 16.07
C GLY A 440 -22.09 14.15 16.57
N PRO A 441 -22.05 13.33 17.64
CA PRO A 441 -23.22 12.65 18.20
C PRO A 441 -24.25 13.62 18.79
N GLU A 442 -23.83 14.80 19.24
CA GLU A 442 -24.73 15.81 19.78
C GLU A 442 -25.67 16.39 18.72
N VAL A 443 -25.16 16.68 17.53
CA VAL A 443 -25.99 17.19 16.42
C VAL A 443 -27.00 16.14 15.97
N LEU A 444 -26.58 14.87 15.93
CA LEU A 444 -27.49 13.75 15.66
C LEU A 444 -28.59 13.68 16.72
N LEU A 445 -28.24 13.68 18.01
CA LEU A 445 -29.21 13.52 19.10
C LEU A 445 -30.14 14.72 19.26
N GLN A 446 -29.73 15.91 18.82
CA GLN A 446 -30.62 17.07 18.71
C GLN A 446 -31.61 16.95 17.54
N ALA A 447 -31.27 16.20 16.49
CA ALA A 447 -32.16 15.94 15.36
C ALA A 447 -33.08 14.73 15.63
N VAL A 448 -32.56 13.70 16.30
CA VAL A 448 -33.22 12.42 16.58
C VAL A 448 -32.90 12.03 18.02
N ALA A 449 -33.85 12.27 18.92
CA ALA A 449 -33.71 11.90 20.34
C ALA A 449 -33.49 10.39 20.51
N LEU A 450 -32.71 9.98 21.52
CA LEU A 450 -32.43 8.56 21.75
C LEU A 450 -33.66 7.77 22.23
N GLU A 451 -34.65 8.45 22.82
CA GLU A 451 -35.87 7.83 23.40
C GLU A 451 -35.54 6.74 24.44
N ILE A 452 -34.49 6.97 25.24
CA ILE A 452 -34.08 6.15 26.37
C ILE A 452 -33.82 7.08 27.56
N ASP A 453 -34.62 6.96 28.62
CA ASP A 453 -34.53 7.76 29.85
C ASP A 453 -34.62 6.95 31.15
N GLY A 454 -34.93 5.65 31.08
CA GLY A 454 -35.05 4.76 32.23
C GLY A 454 -36.44 4.68 32.86
N THR A 455 -37.44 5.38 32.30
CA THR A 455 -38.83 5.43 32.76
C THR A 455 -39.80 4.71 31.82
N GLU A 456 -39.29 3.97 30.85
CA GLU A 456 -40.07 3.35 29.78
C GLU A 456 -41.06 2.30 30.31
N GLU A 457 -42.30 2.35 29.80
CA GLU A 457 -43.34 1.36 30.11
C GLU A 457 -43.10 0.05 29.34
N THR A 458 -42.55 0.14 28.12
CA THR A 458 -42.23 -0.99 27.24
C THR A 458 -40.71 -1.11 27.05
N LEU A 459 -40.23 -2.35 26.85
CA LEU A 459 -38.81 -2.68 26.71
C LEU A 459 -38.38 -2.86 25.24
N ASP A 460 -39.03 -2.16 24.32
CA ASP A 460 -38.83 -2.27 22.88
C ASP A 460 -37.72 -1.36 22.34
N PHE A 461 -37.37 -0.27 23.06
CA PHE A 461 -36.25 0.64 22.78
C PHE A 461 -35.96 0.85 21.27
N PRO A 462 -36.90 1.45 20.51
CA PRO A 462 -36.86 1.48 19.05
C PRO A 462 -35.57 2.10 18.49
N ARG A 463 -34.98 3.06 19.20
CA ARG A 463 -33.76 3.78 18.80
C ARG A 463 -32.47 3.29 19.45
N SER A 464 -32.50 2.16 20.17
CA SER A 464 -31.31 1.54 20.78
C SER A 464 -30.20 1.20 19.77
N TRP A 465 -30.55 0.97 18.49
CA TRP A 465 -29.59 0.74 17.41
C TRP A 465 -28.66 1.94 17.14
N LEU A 466 -29.02 3.15 17.58
CA LEU A 466 -28.13 4.32 17.48
C LEU A 466 -26.90 4.17 18.38
N LEU A 467 -26.99 3.44 19.49
CA LEU A 467 -25.85 3.23 20.40
C LEU A 467 -24.65 2.55 19.68
N PRO A 468 -24.80 1.37 19.04
CA PRO A 468 -23.69 0.77 18.30
C PRO A 468 -23.25 1.62 17.10
N VAL A 469 -24.17 2.32 16.41
CA VAL A 469 -23.80 3.22 15.30
C VAL A 469 -22.91 4.37 15.80
N ILE A 470 -23.28 5.00 16.92
CA ILE A 470 -22.48 6.05 17.55
C ILE A 470 -21.14 5.47 18.02
N ARG A 471 -21.14 4.30 18.67
CA ARG A 471 -19.92 3.63 19.15
C ARG A 471 -18.87 3.48 18.07
N ASP A 472 -19.29 3.02 16.90
CA ASP A 472 -18.38 2.62 15.83
C ASP A 472 -17.90 3.82 14.99
N HIS A 473 -18.55 4.98 15.10
CA HIS A 473 -18.27 6.16 14.26
C HIS A 473 -17.91 7.45 15.01
N VAL A 474 -18.11 7.52 16.32
CA VAL A 474 -17.80 8.73 17.10
C VAL A 474 -16.30 9.00 17.16
N GLN A 475 -15.92 10.21 16.78
CA GLN A 475 -14.56 10.75 16.80
C GLN A 475 -14.64 12.28 16.66
N GLY A 476 -13.56 13.00 17.00
CA GLY A 476 -13.50 14.43 16.71
C GLY A 476 -14.54 15.29 17.45
N THR A 477 -14.95 14.86 18.65
CA THR A 477 -16.09 15.44 19.40
C THR A 477 -15.69 15.92 20.80
N ARG A 478 -16.62 16.50 21.55
CA ARG A 478 -16.41 17.01 22.91
C ARG A 478 -16.55 15.91 23.97
N LEU A 479 -15.54 15.73 24.82
CA LEU A 479 -15.59 14.89 26.02
C LEU A 479 -16.62 15.41 27.04
N SER A 480 -16.81 16.73 27.10
CA SER A 480 -17.84 17.34 27.95
C SER A 480 -19.25 16.86 27.60
N PHE A 481 -19.53 16.56 26.32
CA PHE A 481 -20.84 16.03 25.92
C PHE A 481 -21.09 14.62 26.49
N PHE A 482 -20.07 13.75 26.48
CA PHE A 482 -20.18 12.44 27.14
C PHE A 482 -20.46 12.59 28.64
N THR A 483 -19.79 13.56 29.28
CA THR A 483 -19.91 13.80 30.73
C THR A 483 -21.27 14.39 31.11
N SER A 484 -21.84 15.26 30.29
CA SER A 484 -23.11 15.95 30.57
C SER A 484 -24.36 15.18 30.12
N TYR A 485 -24.26 14.34 29.10
CA TYR A 485 -25.39 13.59 28.54
C TYR A 485 -25.33 12.09 28.88
N PHE A 486 -24.28 11.40 28.44
CA PHE A 486 -24.20 9.94 28.50
C PHE A 486 -23.89 9.39 29.90
N LEU A 487 -23.05 10.07 30.70
CA LEU A 487 -22.76 9.62 32.07
C LEU A 487 -23.99 9.65 32.99
N PRO A 488 -24.79 10.75 33.05
CA PRO A 488 -26.04 10.76 33.80
C PRO A 488 -27.00 9.68 33.32
N LEU A 489 -27.16 9.50 32.01
CA LEU A 489 -28.02 8.45 31.46
C LEU A 489 -27.56 7.05 31.91
N ALA A 490 -26.26 6.74 31.82
CA ALA A 490 -25.73 5.47 32.30
C ALA A 490 -25.97 5.24 33.81
N ALA A 491 -25.90 6.30 34.62
CA ALA A 491 -26.20 6.22 36.04
C ALA A 491 -27.69 5.95 36.31
N THR A 492 -28.60 6.64 35.61
CA THR A 492 -30.05 6.41 35.71
C THR A 492 -30.41 4.96 35.34
N LEU A 493 -29.92 4.47 34.19
CA LEU A 493 -30.17 3.09 33.76
C LEU A 493 -29.57 2.07 34.73
N LYS A 494 -28.42 2.36 35.36
CA LYS A 494 -27.86 1.49 36.39
C LYS A 494 -28.71 1.46 37.66
N SER A 495 -29.20 2.60 38.13
CA SER A 495 -30.12 2.67 39.28
C SER A 495 -31.37 1.84 39.01
N ARG A 496 -31.96 2.02 37.82
CA ARG A 496 -33.14 1.28 37.39
C ARG A 496 -32.90 -0.23 37.35
N ALA A 497 -31.74 -0.66 36.83
CA ALA A 497 -31.36 -2.06 36.82
C ALA A 497 -31.28 -2.66 38.25
N VAL A 498 -30.77 -1.89 39.23
CA VAL A 498 -30.67 -2.31 40.63
C VAL A 498 -32.04 -2.40 41.29
N GLU A 499 -32.91 -1.41 41.09
CA GLU A 499 -34.30 -1.40 41.59
C GLU A 499 -35.08 -2.62 41.07
N LEU A 500 -34.97 -2.91 39.77
CA LEU A 500 -35.62 -4.07 39.16
C LEU A 500 -35.06 -5.40 39.68
N ALA A 501 -33.75 -5.47 39.94
CA ALA A 501 -33.14 -6.64 40.56
C ALA A 501 -33.70 -6.89 41.97
N GLN A 502 -33.84 -5.82 42.77
CA GLN A 502 -34.42 -5.88 44.12
C GLN A 502 -35.91 -6.26 44.10
N ALA A 503 -36.64 -5.83 43.05
CA ALA A 503 -38.04 -6.20 42.83
C ALA A 503 -38.23 -7.62 42.22
N GLY A 504 -37.16 -8.40 42.05
CA GLY A 504 -37.22 -9.76 41.48
C GLY A 504 -37.38 -9.83 39.95
N LYS A 505 -37.37 -8.68 39.26
CA LYS A 505 -37.50 -8.55 37.80
C LYS A 505 -36.15 -8.73 37.10
N SER A 506 -35.66 -9.97 37.09
CA SER A 506 -34.28 -10.28 36.66
C SER A 506 -34.02 -10.02 35.17
N LEU A 507 -35.01 -10.23 34.29
CA LEU A 507 -34.84 -10.04 32.85
C LEU A 507 -34.71 -8.55 32.51
N GLU A 508 -35.62 -7.74 33.05
CA GLU A 508 -35.67 -6.30 32.87
C GLU A 508 -34.43 -5.63 33.48
N SER A 509 -34.02 -6.08 34.66
CA SER A 509 -32.76 -5.67 35.28
C SER A 509 -31.56 -5.89 34.34
N LYS A 510 -31.46 -7.08 33.71
CA LYS A 510 -30.36 -7.38 32.77
C LYS A 510 -30.41 -6.52 31.51
N ILE A 511 -31.59 -6.15 31.02
CA ILE A 511 -31.75 -5.28 29.84
C ILE A 511 -31.19 -3.90 30.15
N TYR A 512 -31.62 -3.27 31.25
CA TYR A 512 -31.09 -1.97 31.67
C TYR A 512 -29.60 -2.02 32.01
N ASP A 513 -29.12 -3.12 32.62
CA ASP A 513 -27.69 -3.31 32.88
C ASP A 513 -26.86 -3.45 31.59
N THR A 514 -27.44 -4.04 30.54
CA THR A 514 -26.82 -4.10 29.21
C THR A 514 -26.79 -2.72 28.55
N LEU A 515 -27.88 -1.95 28.61
CA LEU A 515 -27.95 -0.61 28.03
C LEU A 515 -26.94 0.35 28.69
N GLN A 516 -26.84 0.35 30.03
CA GLN A 516 -25.83 1.20 30.69
C GLN A 516 -24.41 0.79 30.29
N TRP A 517 -24.13 -0.52 30.17
CA TRP A 517 -22.83 -0.99 29.70
C TRP A 517 -22.55 -0.53 28.26
N GLN A 518 -23.54 -0.61 27.36
CA GLN A 518 -23.42 -0.12 25.98
C GLN A 518 -23.07 1.36 25.92
N ILE A 519 -23.65 2.20 26.79
CA ILE A 519 -23.27 3.62 26.88
C ILE A 519 -21.78 3.79 27.24
N TRP A 520 -21.26 3.00 28.18
CA TRP A 520 -19.84 3.03 28.51
C TRP A 520 -18.95 2.61 27.32
N THR A 521 -19.43 1.71 26.45
CA THR A 521 -18.68 1.30 25.26
C THR A 521 -18.51 2.42 24.23
N LEU A 522 -19.27 3.52 24.31
CA LEU A 522 -19.09 4.70 23.46
C LEU A 522 -17.83 5.49 23.82
N LEU A 523 -17.42 5.46 25.10
CA LEU A 523 -16.37 6.31 25.65
C LEU A 523 -15.03 6.25 24.88
N PRO A 524 -14.51 5.07 24.47
CA PRO A 524 -13.28 5.02 23.67
C PRO A 524 -13.34 5.82 22.37
N GLY A 525 -14.49 5.89 21.70
CA GLY A 525 -14.65 6.70 20.50
C GLY A 525 -14.62 8.21 20.81
N PHE A 526 -15.25 8.63 21.91
CA PHE A 526 -15.13 10.01 22.43
C PHE A 526 -13.69 10.41 22.78
N CYS A 527 -12.84 9.44 23.12
CA CYS A 527 -11.41 9.66 23.34
C CYS A 527 -10.58 9.74 22.05
N THR A 528 -11.18 9.59 20.86
CA THR A 528 -10.47 9.71 19.58
C THR A 528 -10.53 11.14 19.06
N ARG A 529 -9.39 11.84 19.09
CA ARG A 529 -9.24 13.26 18.71
C ARG A 529 -10.29 14.22 19.34
N PRO A 530 -10.54 14.16 20.66
CA PRO A 530 -11.48 15.07 21.30
C PRO A 530 -11.05 16.53 21.18
N THR A 531 -12.02 17.44 21.13
CA THR A 531 -11.77 18.88 20.88
C THR A 531 -11.56 19.72 22.14
N ASP A 532 -11.75 19.14 23.34
CA ASP A 532 -11.85 19.87 24.62
C ASP A 532 -11.14 19.16 25.80
N VAL A 533 -10.07 18.40 25.54
CA VAL A 533 -9.32 17.63 26.58
C VAL A 533 -8.96 18.49 27.77
N MET A 534 -8.37 19.66 27.52
CA MET A 534 -7.87 20.58 28.56
C MET A 534 -8.95 21.02 29.53
N ALA A 535 -10.18 21.25 29.04
CA ALA A 535 -11.29 21.72 29.85
C ALA A 535 -12.04 20.58 30.54
N SER A 536 -12.15 19.43 29.86
CA SER A 536 -13.13 18.39 30.22
C SER A 536 -12.53 17.20 30.96
N PHE A 537 -11.24 16.89 30.77
CA PHE A 537 -10.66 15.65 31.32
C PHE A 537 -10.66 15.63 32.87
N LYS A 538 -10.41 16.77 33.52
CA LYS A 538 -10.46 16.89 34.99
C LYS A 538 -11.79 16.44 35.59
N GLY A 539 -12.90 16.80 34.95
CA GLY A 539 -14.25 16.41 35.38
C GLY A 539 -14.53 14.92 35.20
N LEU A 540 -13.91 14.30 34.19
CA LEU A 540 -14.06 12.88 33.87
C LEU A 540 -13.13 11.98 34.70
N ALA A 541 -11.94 12.46 35.06
CA ALA A 541 -10.86 11.65 35.64
C ALA A 541 -11.27 10.89 36.91
N ARG A 542 -11.99 11.54 37.84
CA ARG A 542 -12.44 10.90 39.08
C ARG A 542 -13.37 9.71 38.79
N THR A 543 -14.35 9.92 37.91
CA THR A 543 -15.32 8.89 37.52
C THR A 543 -14.64 7.68 36.89
N LEU A 544 -13.63 7.90 36.03
CA LEU A 544 -12.86 6.80 35.44
C LEU A 544 -12.03 6.06 36.49
N GLY A 545 -11.41 6.77 37.43
CA GLY A 545 -10.66 6.15 38.54
C GLY A 545 -11.52 5.25 39.40
N THR A 546 -12.70 5.74 39.82
CA THR A 546 -13.70 4.96 40.56
C THR A 546 -14.17 3.75 39.76
N ALA A 547 -14.48 3.92 38.47
CA ALA A 547 -14.91 2.81 37.61
C ALA A 547 -13.84 1.71 37.48
N ILE A 548 -12.56 2.05 37.36
CA ILE A 548 -11.47 1.05 37.31
C ILE A 548 -11.38 0.28 38.65
N SER A 549 -11.49 0.98 39.77
CA SER A 549 -11.37 0.38 41.10
C SER A 549 -12.55 -0.55 41.40
N GLU A 550 -13.78 -0.04 41.27
CA GLU A 550 -14.98 -0.67 41.82
C GLU A 550 -15.76 -1.50 40.80
N ARG A 551 -15.68 -1.18 39.49
CA ARG A 551 -16.53 -1.79 38.46
C ARG A 551 -15.77 -2.73 37.54
N ALA A 552 -15.70 -4.01 37.94
CA ALA A 552 -15.01 -5.05 37.18
C ALA A 552 -15.51 -5.19 35.72
N ASP A 553 -16.81 -4.99 35.51
CA ASP A 553 -17.49 -5.02 34.20
C ASP A 553 -17.03 -3.90 33.25
N LEU A 554 -16.59 -2.75 33.79
CA LEU A 554 -16.16 -1.59 32.99
C LEU A 554 -14.66 -1.47 32.83
N ARG A 555 -13.85 -2.17 33.63
CA ARG A 555 -12.38 -2.02 33.66
C ARG A 555 -11.74 -2.06 32.28
N LEU A 556 -12.13 -3.03 31.44
CA LEU A 556 -11.58 -3.16 30.08
C LEU A 556 -11.91 -1.95 29.21
N THR A 557 -13.16 -1.52 29.22
CA THR A 557 -13.66 -0.39 28.43
C THR A 557 -12.99 0.92 28.85
N VAL A 558 -12.86 1.16 30.16
CA VAL A 558 -12.20 2.37 30.69
C VAL A 558 -10.70 2.35 30.41
N CYS A 559 -10.03 1.20 30.57
CA CYS A 559 -8.62 1.03 30.19
C CYS A 559 -8.41 1.29 28.69
N GLN A 560 -9.32 0.81 27.83
CA GLN A 560 -9.28 1.11 26.40
C GLN A 560 -9.47 2.61 26.14
N ALA A 561 -10.43 3.26 26.78
CA ALA A 561 -10.67 4.70 26.64
C ALA A 561 -9.44 5.53 27.01
N LEU A 562 -8.81 5.25 28.15
CA LEU A 562 -7.58 5.92 28.58
C LEU A 562 -6.43 5.72 27.59
N ARG A 563 -6.24 4.49 27.08
CA ARG A 563 -5.24 4.21 26.05
C ARG A 563 -5.54 4.96 24.76
N THR A 564 -6.79 4.99 24.31
CA THR A 564 -7.20 5.73 23.11
C THR A 564 -6.98 7.23 23.29
N LEU A 565 -7.32 7.80 24.45
CA LEU A 565 -7.13 9.22 24.74
C LEU A 565 -5.66 9.60 24.65
N ILE A 566 -4.76 8.81 25.24
CA ILE A 566 -3.32 9.12 25.25
C ILE A 566 -2.70 8.91 23.86
N SER A 567 -3.07 7.84 23.16
CA SER A 567 -2.44 7.47 21.88
C SER A 567 -3.01 8.20 20.66
N LYS A 568 -4.30 8.53 20.67
CA LYS A 568 -5.03 9.12 19.54
C LYS A 568 -5.76 10.41 19.87
N GLY A 569 -5.88 10.77 21.15
CA GLY A 569 -6.65 11.93 21.60
C GLY A 569 -5.80 13.14 21.96
N CYS A 570 -4.66 12.95 22.62
CA CYS A 570 -3.75 14.03 22.99
C CYS A 570 -2.81 14.36 21.81
N GLU A 571 -3.16 15.38 21.05
CA GLU A 571 -2.42 15.79 19.85
C GLU A 571 -1.29 16.76 20.19
N THR A 572 -1.46 17.54 21.26
CA THR A 572 -0.49 18.54 21.72
C THR A 572 0.21 18.11 23.01
N ASP A 573 1.41 18.64 23.25
CA ASP A 573 2.15 18.39 24.50
C ASP A 573 1.41 18.93 25.73
N ALA A 574 0.63 20.02 25.58
CA ALA A 574 -0.19 20.56 26.64
C ALA A 574 -1.30 19.58 27.07
N GLU A 575 -1.98 18.94 26.12
CA GLU A 575 -2.99 17.92 26.40
C GLU A 575 -2.38 16.67 27.04
N ARG A 576 -1.21 16.24 26.56
CA ARG A 576 -0.45 15.14 27.16
C ARG A 576 -0.07 15.45 28.61
N ALA A 577 0.39 16.67 28.88
CA ALA A 577 0.71 17.12 30.23
C ALA A 577 -0.54 17.17 31.12
N GLU A 578 -1.68 17.66 30.61
CA GLU A 578 -2.93 17.72 31.39
C GLU A 578 -3.43 16.33 31.79
N VAL A 579 -3.43 15.36 30.85
CA VAL A 579 -3.77 13.97 31.17
C VAL A 579 -2.70 13.35 32.09
N GLY A 580 -1.42 13.64 31.83
CA GLY A 580 -0.27 13.16 32.59
C GLY A 580 -0.28 13.56 34.07
N ARG A 581 -0.81 14.75 34.41
CA ARG A 581 -0.99 15.21 35.81
C ARG A 581 -1.81 14.25 36.67
N PHE A 582 -2.67 13.45 36.07
CA PHE A 582 -3.49 12.45 36.77
C PHE A 582 -2.80 11.09 36.90
N ALA A 583 -1.57 10.92 36.41
CA ALA A 583 -0.79 9.69 36.57
C ALA A 583 -0.62 9.30 38.06
N LYS A 584 -0.46 10.29 38.96
CA LYS A 584 -0.39 10.09 40.42
C LYS A 584 -1.65 9.43 41.01
N ASN A 585 -2.80 9.54 40.32
CA ASN A 585 -4.05 8.95 40.75
C ASN A 585 -4.28 7.61 40.03
N PHE A 586 -4.12 7.57 38.70
CA PHE A 586 -4.42 6.39 37.89
C PHE A 586 -3.41 5.26 38.04
N LEU A 587 -2.10 5.56 38.06
CA LEU A 587 -1.07 4.51 38.13
C LEU A 587 -1.17 3.68 39.42
N PRO A 588 -1.34 4.26 40.62
CA PRO A 588 -1.57 3.46 41.83
C PRO A 588 -2.80 2.56 41.75
N ILE A 589 -3.92 3.06 41.20
CA ILE A 589 -5.14 2.25 41.00
C ILE A 589 -4.84 1.07 40.08
N LEU A 590 -4.17 1.32 38.95
CA LEU A 590 -3.82 0.29 37.98
C LEU A 590 -2.81 -0.72 38.54
N PHE A 591 -1.83 -0.28 39.33
CA PHE A 591 -0.88 -1.17 40.01
C PHE A 591 -1.61 -2.10 40.99
N ASN A 592 -2.52 -1.55 41.80
CA ASN A 592 -3.33 -2.35 42.73
C ASN A 592 -4.17 -3.39 41.99
N VAL A 593 -4.89 -2.98 40.94
CA VAL A 593 -5.69 -3.91 40.11
C VAL A 593 -4.81 -4.96 39.43
N TYR A 594 -3.61 -4.61 38.98
CA TYR A 594 -2.69 -5.57 38.36
C TYR A 594 -2.09 -6.57 39.35
N SER A 595 -1.87 -6.15 40.58
CA SER A 595 -1.25 -6.94 41.65
C SER A 595 -2.23 -7.80 42.46
N GLN A 596 -3.53 -7.77 42.15
CA GLN A 596 -4.51 -8.67 42.75
C GLN A 596 -4.47 -10.07 42.08
N PRO A 597 -4.44 -11.17 42.85
CA PRO A 597 -4.61 -12.51 42.29
C PRO A 597 -6.05 -12.65 41.76
N GLY A 598 -6.20 -12.92 40.46
CA GLY A 598 -7.51 -13.08 39.83
C GLY A 598 -8.01 -14.52 39.85
N ASP A 599 -9.32 -14.71 39.71
CA ASP A 599 -9.94 -16.03 39.55
C ASP A 599 -9.44 -16.73 38.28
N ALA A 600 -9.21 -18.04 38.39
CA ALA A 600 -8.41 -18.87 37.48
C ALA A 600 -8.88 -18.95 36.00
N GLY A 601 -9.99 -18.31 35.61
CA GLY A 601 -10.56 -18.40 34.25
C GLY A 601 -10.53 -17.12 33.40
N GLY A 602 -10.60 -15.91 34.01
CA GLY A 602 -10.80 -14.64 33.28
C GLY A 602 -9.69 -13.58 33.46
N GLY A 603 -8.74 -13.80 34.38
CA GLY A 603 -7.78 -12.79 34.83
C GLY A 603 -6.70 -12.40 33.82
N ALA A 604 -6.27 -13.29 32.92
CA ALA A 604 -5.08 -13.04 32.09
C ALA A 604 -5.27 -11.92 31.04
N ALA A 605 -6.45 -11.86 30.39
CA ALA A 605 -6.76 -10.81 29.42
C ALA A 605 -6.93 -9.44 30.10
N HIS A 606 -7.61 -9.42 31.26
CA HIS A 606 -7.77 -8.22 32.09
C HIS A 606 -6.43 -7.67 32.56
N ARG A 607 -5.55 -8.52 33.09
CA ARG A 607 -4.22 -8.10 33.55
C ARG A 607 -3.36 -7.56 32.41
N ARG A 608 -3.45 -8.14 31.21
CA ARG A 608 -2.76 -7.62 30.01
C ARG A 608 -3.27 -6.23 29.64
N ALA A 609 -4.59 -6.02 29.60
CA ALA A 609 -5.18 -4.72 29.28
C ALA A 609 -4.77 -3.63 30.29
N VAL A 610 -4.72 -3.97 31.58
CA VAL A 610 -4.24 -3.08 32.64
C VAL A 610 -2.76 -2.75 32.46
N LEU A 611 -1.91 -3.75 32.21
CA LEU A 611 -0.48 -3.52 31.98
C LEU A 611 -0.19 -2.67 30.73
N ASP A 612 -0.93 -2.88 29.65
CA ASP A 612 -0.83 -2.05 28.45
C ASP A 612 -1.27 -0.60 28.72
N THR A 613 -2.26 -0.42 29.60
CA THR A 613 -2.73 0.92 30.03
C THR A 613 -1.67 1.61 30.88
N ILE A 614 -1.04 0.88 31.81
CA ILE A 614 0.11 1.35 32.59
C ILE A 614 1.22 1.83 31.64
N ARG A 615 1.65 0.99 30.69
CA ARG A 615 2.69 1.34 29.72
C ARG A 615 2.35 2.59 28.92
N THR A 616 1.09 2.72 28.52
CA THR A 616 0.62 3.89 27.76
C THR A 616 0.68 5.15 28.62
N TYR A 617 0.25 5.10 29.88
CA TYR A 617 0.38 6.22 30.81
C TYR A 617 1.83 6.63 31.07
N LEU A 618 2.74 5.66 31.20
CA LEU A 618 4.16 5.96 31.42
C LEU A 618 4.78 6.80 30.30
N THR A 619 4.21 6.79 29.08
CA THR A 619 4.66 7.66 27.98
C THR A 619 4.41 9.16 28.22
N ILE A 620 3.50 9.51 29.13
CA ILE A 620 3.13 10.88 29.48
C ILE A 620 3.32 11.20 30.97
N THR A 621 3.91 10.28 31.74
CA THR A 621 4.21 10.49 33.16
C THR A 621 5.55 11.18 33.34
N GLU A 622 5.62 12.15 34.27
CA GLU A 622 6.86 12.82 34.63
C GLU A 622 7.91 11.85 35.20
N GLN A 623 9.17 12.00 34.78
CA GLN A 623 10.25 11.07 35.12
C GLN A 623 10.46 10.91 36.63
N GLN A 624 10.40 12.00 37.41
CA GLN A 624 10.55 11.95 38.87
C GLN A 624 9.50 11.04 39.53
N MET A 625 8.27 11.08 39.03
CA MET A 625 7.18 10.23 39.51
C MET A 625 7.41 8.76 39.16
N VAL A 626 7.93 8.49 37.96
CA VAL A 626 8.34 7.13 37.56
C VAL A 626 9.42 6.60 38.49
N CYS A 627 10.46 7.39 38.77
CA CYS A 627 11.53 7.00 39.69
C CYS A 627 10.98 6.66 41.09
N GLY A 628 10.09 7.49 41.64
CA GLY A 628 9.45 7.20 42.93
C GLY A 628 8.56 5.95 42.92
N PHE A 629 7.89 5.63 41.81
CA PHE A 629 7.17 4.36 41.68
C PHE A 629 8.11 3.16 41.54
N LEU A 630 9.23 3.33 40.83
CA LEU A 630 10.22 2.28 40.65
C LEU A 630 10.91 1.95 41.97
N GLU A 631 11.24 2.95 42.78
CA GLU A 631 11.82 2.77 44.13
C GLU A 631 10.88 1.96 45.03
N LYS A 632 9.62 2.37 45.14
CA LYS A 632 8.59 1.64 45.90
C LYS A 632 8.38 0.21 45.39
N ALA A 633 8.44 0.01 44.08
CA ALA A 633 8.35 -1.32 43.49
C ALA A 633 9.57 -2.19 43.85
N SER A 634 10.77 -1.62 43.86
CA SER A 634 12.01 -2.27 44.28
C SER A 634 11.99 -2.65 45.77
N GLU A 635 11.53 -1.75 46.66
CA GLU A 635 11.36 -2.04 48.09
C GLU A 635 10.39 -3.20 48.32
N LYS A 636 9.26 -3.20 47.61
CA LYS A 636 8.27 -4.27 47.72
C LYS A 636 8.78 -5.60 47.15
N LEU A 637 9.68 -5.57 46.18
CA LEU A 637 10.29 -6.77 45.60
C LEU A 637 11.21 -7.51 46.59
N THR A 638 11.93 -6.76 47.44
CA THR A 638 12.86 -7.29 48.44
C THR A 638 12.24 -7.51 49.82
N GLY A 639 10.99 -7.07 50.03
CA GLY A 639 10.27 -7.26 51.29
C GLY A 639 10.07 -8.73 51.68
N PRO A 640 10.23 -9.08 52.98
CA PRO A 640 10.17 -10.47 53.45
C PRO A 640 8.77 -11.11 53.35
N GLU A 641 7.72 -10.28 53.33
CA GLU A 641 6.30 -10.70 53.26
C GLU A 641 5.79 -10.97 51.83
N SER A 642 6.66 -10.86 50.81
CA SER A 642 6.24 -10.91 49.40
C SER A 642 6.09 -12.33 48.87
N THR A 643 4.86 -12.75 48.60
CA THR A 643 4.55 -14.03 47.92
C THR A 643 5.16 -14.11 46.51
N GLU A 644 5.37 -15.33 45.99
CA GLU A 644 5.89 -15.54 44.62
C GLU A 644 5.08 -14.78 43.57
N PHE A 645 3.75 -14.86 43.65
CA PHE A 645 2.85 -14.10 42.76
C PHE A 645 3.07 -12.59 42.85
N THR A 646 3.26 -12.07 44.06
CA THR A 646 3.49 -10.64 44.31
C THR A 646 4.83 -10.21 43.72
N ARG A 647 5.92 -10.97 43.97
CA ARG A 647 7.24 -10.73 43.38
C ARG A 647 7.20 -10.72 41.86
N LEU A 648 6.53 -11.71 41.27
CA LEU A 648 6.37 -11.78 39.82
C LEU A 648 5.56 -10.59 39.29
N SER A 649 4.47 -10.20 39.94
CA SER A 649 3.63 -9.09 39.50
C SER A 649 4.37 -7.75 39.58
N ILE A 650 5.13 -7.53 40.66
CA ILE A 650 5.98 -6.35 40.84
C ILE A 650 7.07 -6.32 39.76
N LEU A 651 7.71 -7.45 39.46
CA LEU A 651 8.71 -7.50 38.39
C LEU A 651 8.11 -7.15 37.02
N ASP A 652 6.85 -7.48 36.71
CA ASP A 652 6.22 -7.01 35.46
C ASP A 652 6.00 -5.49 35.46
N LEU A 653 5.68 -4.89 36.61
CA LEU A 653 5.57 -3.44 36.75
C LEU A 653 6.94 -2.77 36.59
N ILE A 654 7.98 -3.32 37.20
CA ILE A 654 9.37 -2.85 37.05
C ILE A 654 9.80 -2.93 35.58
N VAL A 655 9.50 -4.04 34.88
CA VAL A 655 9.77 -4.17 33.43
C VAL A 655 9.09 -3.04 32.63
N ALA A 656 7.89 -2.60 33.03
CA ALA A 656 7.21 -1.49 32.39
C ALA A 656 7.78 -0.11 32.77
N LEU A 657 8.19 0.07 34.03
CA LEU A 657 8.70 1.34 34.58
C LEU A 657 10.14 1.65 34.16
N ALA A 658 11.00 0.64 34.10
CA ALA A 658 12.45 0.81 33.95
C ALA A 658 12.86 1.66 32.72
N PRO A 659 12.26 1.50 31.52
CA PRO A 659 12.59 2.35 30.37
C PRO A 659 12.31 3.85 30.58
N TYR A 660 11.56 4.22 31.61
CA TYR A 660 11.13 5.59 31.89
C TYR A 660 11.86 6.24 33.06
N ALA A 661 12.74 5.52 33.75
CA ALA A 661 13.50 6.02 34.89
C ALA A 661 14.75 6.83 34.49
N ASP A 662 15.33 7.53 35.45
CA ASP A 662 16.64 8.19 35.32
C ASP A 662 17.81 7.21 35.56
N GLU A 663 19.03 7.63 35.22
CA GLU A 663 20.22 6.79 35.34
C GLU A 663 20.51 6.37 36.81
N PRO A 664 20.43 7.24 37.84
CA PRO A 664 20.63 6.83 39.22
C PRO A 664 19.65 5.76 39.70
N SER A 665 18.36 5.90 39.37
CA SER A 665 17.33 4.92 39.73
C SER A 665 17.54 3.61 39.00
N LEU A 666 18.00 3.63 37.75
CA LEU A 666 18.40 2.42 37.02
C LEU A 666 19.60 1.73 37.67
N GLY A 667 20.59 2.48 38.14
CA GLY A 667 21.73 1.94 38.89
C GLY A 667 21.32 1.30 40.22
N ALA A 668 20.39 1.92 40.96
CA ALA A 668 19.80 1.35 42.17
C ALA A 668 19.02 0.06 41.86
N LEU A 669 18.15 0.10 40.84
CA LEU A 669 17.38 -1.06 40.37
C LEU A 669 18.30 -2.21 39.97
N TYR A 670 19.38 -1.93 39.24
CA TYR A 670 20.33 -2.94 38.80
C TYR A 670 20.94 -3.69 39.99
N ARG A 671 21.37 -2.97 41.03
CA ARG A 671 21.86 -3.56 42.28
C ARG A 671 20.82 -4.43 42.96
N THR A 672 19.55 -4.01 42.96
CA THR A 672 18.43 -4.79 43.53
C THR A 672 18.18 -6.09 42.77
N ILE A 673 18.24 -6.09 41.43
CA ILE A 673 17.92 -7.27 40.62
C ILE A 673 19.13 -8.17 40.32
N GLN A 674 20.37 -7.70 40.53
CA GLN A 674 21.59 -8.44 40.21
C GLN A 674 21.63 -9.86 40.84
N PRO A 675 21.25 -10.06 42.12
CA PRO A 675 21.14 -11.41 42.71
C PRO A 675 20.10 -12.28 42.01
N SER A 676 19.04 -11.67 41.46
CA SER A 676 17.95 -12.40 40.78
C SER A 676 18.37 -12.99 39.44
N LEU A 677 19.47 -12.53 38.83
CA LEU A 677 20.00 -13.08 37.57
C LEU A 677 20.51 -14.52 37.71
N GLN A 678 20.85 -14.94 38.93
CA GLN A 678 21.30 -16.30 39.27
C GLN A 678 20.30 -17.04 40.17
N SER A 679 19.08 -16.52 40.32
CA SER A 679 18.05 -17.14 41.16
C SER A 679 17.63 -18.51 40.64
N LYS A 680 17.39 -19.46 41.56
CA LYS A 680 16.79 -20.77 41.27
C LYS A 680 15.30 -20.66 40.91
N GLU A 681 14.64 -19.57 41.30
CA GLU A 681 13.26 -19.28 40.91
C GLU A 681 13.20 -18.84 39.45
N HIS A 682 12.93 -19.78 38.53
CA HIS A 682 12.96 -19.53 37.09
C HIS A 682 12.07 -18.35 36.65
N GLY A 683 10.94 -18.13 37.32
CA GLY A 683 10.04 -17.00 37.03
C GLY A 683 10.68 -15.65 37.33
N VAL A 684 11.34 -15.54 38.49
CA VAL A 684 12.04 -14.33 38.93
C VAL A 684 13.27 -14.08 38.07
N GLN A 685 14.09 -15.12 37.83
CA GLN A 685 15.26 -15.03 36.97
C GLN A 685 14.89 -14.53 35.57
N LYS A 686 13.87 -15.14 34.95
CA LYS A 686 13.36 -14.72 33.64
C LYS A 686 12.97 -13.25 33.63
N LYS A 687 12.25 -12.76 34.65
CA LYS A 687 11.79 -11.36 34.69
C LYS A 687 12.93 -10.39 34.98
N ALA A 688 13.92 -10.75 35.81
CA ALA A 688 15.12 -9.94 36.01
C ALA A 688 15.87 -9.71 34.67
N TYR A 689 16.02 -10.76 33.85
CA TYR A 689 16.55 -10.59 32.49
C TYR A 689 15.65 -9.76 31.58
N ARG A 690 14.32 -9.78 31.76
CA ARG A 690 13.42 -8.90 31.00
C ARG A 690 13.57 -7.44 31.39
N VAL A 691 13.88 -7.13 32.65
CA VAL A 691 14.20 -5.76 33.06
C VAL A 691 15.44 -5.28 32.31
N LEU A 692 16.52 -6.08 32.30
CA LEU A 692 17.73 -5.76 31.55
C LEU A 692 17.48 -5.67 30.04
N GLU A 693 16.67 -6.58 29.48
CA GLU A 693 16.24 -6.53 28.07
C GLU A 693 15.62 -5.18 27.72
N GLU A 694 14.62 -4.73 28.48
CA GLU A 694 13.91 -3.46 28.20
C GLU A 694 14.83 -2.25 28.41
N VAL A 695 15.67 -2.23 29.45
CA VAL A 695 16.63 -1.13 29.69
C VAL A 695 17.68 -1.05 28.58
N CYS A 696 18.26 -2.19 28.17
CA CYS A 696 19.25 -2.22 27.09
C CYS A 696 18.65 -1.91 25.72
N ALA A 697 17.38 -2.24 25.50
CA ALA A 697 16.67 -1.98 24.25
C ALA A 697 16.15 -0.54 24.13
N ALA A 698 15.91 0.14 25.25
CA ALA A 698 15.25 1.45 25.26
C ALA A 698 16.11 2.53 24.58
N PRO A 699 15.55 3.30 23.60
CA PRO A 699 16.30 4.32 22.89
C PRO A 699 16.50 5.63 23.69
N ARG A 700 16.12 5.67 24.97
CA ARG A 700 16.12 6.88 25.79
C ARG A 700 17.49 7.17 26.39
N LEU A 701 17.85 8.46 26.48
CA LEU A 701 19.16 8.91 26.95
C LEU A 701 19.57 8.34 28.33
N PRO A 702 18.72 8.33 29.37
CA PRO A 702 19.09 7.75 30.67
C PRO A 702 19.42 6.25 30.60
N CYS A 703 18.70 5.48 29.78
CA CYS A 703 18.97 4.06 29.58
C CYS A 703 20.28 3.83 28.83
N GLN A 704 20.56 4.63 27.79
CA GLN A 704 21.83 4.56 27.07
C GLN A 704 23.02 4.96 27.96
N ALA A 705 22.85 6.00 28.77
CA ALA A 705 23.84 6.43 29.75
C ALA A 705 24.14 5.32 30.76
N PHE A 706 23.10 4.71 31.34
CA PHE A 706 23.22 3.54 32.23
C PHE A 706 23.99 2.39 31.59
N VAL A 707 23.65 2.00 30.35
CA VAL A 707 24.33 0.89 29.65
C VAL A 707 25.81 1.20 29.44
N ARG A 708 26.17 2.45 29.09
CA ARG A 708 27.56 2.87 28.92
C ARG A 708 28.32 2.91 30.25
N SER A 709 27.73 3.51 31.29
CA SER A 709 28.38 3.67 32.60
C SER A 709 28.54 2.36 33.36
N HIS A 710 27.69 1.36 33.11
CA HIS A 710 27.71 0.05 33.78
C HIS A 710 28.17 -1.09 32.86
N LEU A 711 28.74 -0.78 31.69
CA LEU A 711 29.04 -1.78 30.66
C LEU A 711 29.92 -2.93 31.18
N ASP A 712 30.99 -2.62 31.93
CA ASP A 712 31.90 -3.66 32.42
C ASP A 712 31.26 -4.53 33.50
N GLN A 713 30.41 -3.95 34.34
CA GLN A 713 29.64 -4.72 35.32
C GLN A 713 28.63 -5.64 34.62
N LEU A 714 27.91 -5.14 33.60
CA LEU A 714 26.99 -5.92 32.78
C LEU A 714 27.71 -7.08 32.09
N LYS A 715 28.90 -6.84 31.51
CA LYS A 715 29.72 -7.90 30.90
C LYS A 715 30.08 -8.98 31.91
N ARG A 716 30.56 -8.61 33.10
CA ARG A 716 30.92 -9.54 34.17
C ARG A 716 29.73 -10.37 34.63
N ASP A 717 28.62 -9.71 34.97
CA ASP A 717 27.43 -10.37 35.50
C ASP A 717 26.77 -11.28 34.44
N LEU A 718 26.74 -10.86 33.17
CA LEU A 718 26.22 -11.67 32.08
C LEU A 718 27.13 -12.88 31.81
N LEU A 719 28.45 -12.73 31.74
CA LEU A 719 29.34 -13.89 31.57
C LEU A 719 29.26 -14.86 32.76
N GLY A 720 29.25 -14.34 33.99
CA GLY A 720 29.19 -15.15 35.21
C GLY A 720 27.89 -15.93 35.39
N SER A 721 26.80 -15.51 34.75
CA SER A 721 25.48 -16.15 34.84
C SER A 721 25.17 -17.14 33.70
N LEU A 722 26.13 -17.41 32.81
CA LEU A 722 25.98 -18.31 31.66
C LEU A 722 25.59 -19.73 32.08
N GLN A 723 26.21 -20.27 33.13
CA GLN A 723 25.99 -21.64 33.59
C GLN A 723 24.69 -21.80 34.41
N SER A 724 24.16 -20.71 34.97
CA SER A 724 22.98 -20.71 35.85
C SER A 724 21.69 -20.24 35.14
N ALA A 725 21.75 -19.88 33.86
CA ALA A 725 20.59 -19.39 33.11
C ALA A 725 19.58 -20.51 32.77
N ALA A 726 18.40 -20.48 33.40
CA ALA A 726 17.32 -21.42 33.11
C ALA A 726 16.76 -21.24 31.69
N SER A 727 16.24 -22.31 31.08
CA SER A 727 15.69 -22.28 29.70
C SER A 727 14.67 -21.14 29.45
N PRO A 728 13.73 -20.83 30.37
CA PRO A 728 12.80 -19.71 30.19
C PRO A 728 13.46 -18.32 30.20
N ALA A 729 14.63 -18.18 30.81
CA ALA A 729 15.39 -16.94 30.96
C ALA A 729 16.37 -16.68 29.81
N LYS A 730 16.74 -17.70 29.03
CA LYS A 730 17.68 -17.55 27.90
C LYS A 730 17.20 -16.60 26.82
N ARG A 731 15.90 -16.57 26.49
CA ARG A 731 15.35 -15.64 25.47
C ARG A 731 15.60 -14.17 25.83
N PRO A 732 15.13 -13.65 26.99
CA PRO A 732 15.37 -12.25 27.34
C PRO A 732 16.86 -11.94 27.55
N ARG A 733 17.64 -12.89 28.09
CA ARG A 733 19.09 -12.78 28.20
C ARG A 733 19.78 -12.58 26.84
N LEU A 734 19.47 -13.41 25.84
CA LEU A 734 20.05 -13.30 24.49
C LEU A 734 19.71 -11.95 23.83
N LYS A 735 18.54 -11.40 24.10
CA LYS A 735 18.18 -10.06 23.62
C LYS A 735 18.95 -8.95 24.32
N CYS A 736 19.14 -9.06 25.64
CA CYS A 736 20.01 -8.14 26.38
C CYS A 736 21.42 -8.13 25.76
N LEU A 737 22.01 -9.32 25.53
CA LEU A 737 23.29 -9.46 24.84
C LEU A 737 23.28 -8.86 23.42
N PHE A 738 22.23 -9.06 22.65
CA PHE A 738 22.08 -8.45 21.32
C PHE A 738 22.16 -6.92 21.36
N HIS A 739 21.45 -6.29 22.30
CA HIS A 739 21.48 -4.84 22.44
C HIS A 739 22.83 -4.30 22.94
N ILE A 740 23.53 -5.07 23.78
CA ILE A 740 24.88 -4.74 24.24
C ILE A 740 25.88 -4.86 23.08
N VAL A 741 25.92 -5.99 22.36
CA VAL A 741 26.85 -6.24 21.25
C VAL A 741 26.73 -5.18 20.15
N LYS A 742 25.52 -4.68 19.89
CA LYS A 742 25.27 -3.60 18.93
C LYS A 742 26.03 -2.29 19.27
N GLN A 743 26.35 -2.06 20.54
CA GLN A 743 27.00 -0.84 21.03
C GLN A 743 28.50 -1.01 21.31
N LEU A 744 29.05 -2.21 21.14
CA LEU A 744 30.46 -2.47 21.42
C LEU A 744 31.38 -1.91 20.32
N THR A 745 32.60 -1.59 20.73
CA THR A 745 33.75 -1.16 19.93
C THR A 745 34.83 -2.26 19.90
N ALA A 746 35.88 -2.07 19.11
CA ALA A 746 36.95 -3.06 18.92
C ALA A 746 37.66 -3.47 20.23
N GLU A 747 37.69 -2.60 21.24
CA GLU A 747 38.26 -2.87 22.56
C GLU A 747 37.48 -3.92 23.38
N HIS A 748 36.34 -4.38 22.86
CA HIS A 748 35.46 -5.36 23.50
C HIS A 748 35.35 -6.67 22.71
N GLU A 749 36.25 -6.91 21.75
CA GLU A 749 36.27 -8.13 20.94
C GLU A 749 36.30 -9.40 21.81
N ASP A 750 37.10 -9.43 22.88
CA ASP A 750 37.21 -10.58 23.80
C ASP A 750 35.88 -10.97 24.46
N PHE A 751 35.03 -9.99 24.75
CA PHE A 751 33.71 -10.24 25.30
C PHE A 751 32.82 -10.94 24.26
N VAL A 752 32.85 -10.48 23.00
CA VAL A 752 32.10 -11.12 21.91
C VAL A 752 32.60 -12.54 21.68
N VAL A 753 33.92 -12.76 21.70
CA VAL A 753 34.54 -14.09 21.60
C VAL A 753 34.01 -15.03 22.70
N ALA A 754 33.97 -14.58 23.95
CA ALA A 754 33.51 -15.37 25.09
C ALA A 754 32.03 -15.81 24.98
N LEU A 755 31.19 -15.05 24.25
CA LEU A 755 29.77 -15.39 24.06
C LEU A 755 29.53 -16.47 23.00
N VAL A 756 30.45 -16.66 22.03
CA VAL A 756 30.25 -17.53 20.86
C VAL A 756 29.75 -18.93 21.24
N PRO A 757 30.35 -19.65 22.22
CA PRO A 757 29.89 -21.00 22.57
C PRO A 757 28.46 -21.05 23.11
N GLU A 758 28.07 -20.09 23.97
CA GLU A 758 26.71 -20.01 24.53
C GLU A 758 25.68 -19.76 23.43
N VAL A 759 25.97 -18.79 22.56
CA VAL A 759 25.07 -18.38 21.48
C VAL A 759 24.87 -19.52 20.49
N ILE A 760 25.94 -20.22 20.12
CA ILE A 760 25.86 -21.41 19.26
C ILE A 760 24.97 -22.47 19.92
N LEU A 761 25.19 -22.82 21.19
CA LEU A 761 24.35 -23.82 21.88
C LEU A 761 22.87 -23.40 21.94
N CYS A 762 22.59 -22.11 22.11
CA CYS A 762 21.22 -21.60 22.15
C CYS A 762 20.47 -21.71 20.82
N THR A 763 21.16 -21.98 19.70
CA THR A 763 20.50 -22.23 18.40
C THR A 763 19.61 -23.48 18.41
N LYS A 764 19.80 -24.41 19.35
CA LYS A 764 18.97 -25.60 19.58
C LYS A 764 18.18 -25.59 20.90
N GLU A 765 17.96 -24.41 21.48
CA GLU A 765 17.16 -24.28 22.71
C GLU A 765 15.70 -24.74 22.53
N VAL A 766 15.02 -25.18 23.60
CA VAL A 766 13.62 -25.67 23.53
C VAL A 766 12.68 -24.56 23.06
N SER A 767 12.89 -23.33 23.54
CA SER A 767 12.09 -22.16 23.18
C SER A 767 12.38 -21.69 21.75
N VAL A 768 11.35 -21.69 20.89
CA VAL A 768 11.42 -21.13 19.52
C VAL A 768 11.93 -19.70 19.54
N GLY A 769 11.44 -18.90 20.49
CA GLY A 769 11.87 -17.52 20.65
C GLY A 769 13.33 -17.39 21.07
N ALA A 770 13.85 -18.28 21.92
CA ALA A 770 15.27 -18.29 22.28
C ALA A 770 16.14 -18.64 21.06
N ARG A 771 15.79 -19.68 20.31
CA ARG A 771 16.52 -20.06 19.07
C ARG A 771 16.58 -18.91 18.07
N LYS A 772 15.46 -18.23 17.83
CA LYS A 772 15.41 -17.07 16.93
C LYS A 772 16.36 -15.96 17.40
N ASN A 773 16.35 -15.62 18.68
CA ASN A 773 17.24 -14.57 19.21
C ASN A 773 18.71 -15.01 19.25
N ALA A 774 19.00 -16.30 19.40
CA ALA A 774 20.37 -16.82 19.26
C ALA A 774 20.90 -16.60 17.83
N PHE A 775 20.11 -16.90 16.79
CA PHE A 775 20.50 -16.62 15.42
C PHE A 775 20.65 -15.12 15.12
N LEU A 776 19.78 -14.27 15.69
CA LEU A 776 19.90 -12.82 15.54
C LEU A 776 21.16 -12.27 16.23
N LEU A 777 21.44 -12.73 17.45
CA LEU A 777 22.67 -12.37 18.17
C LEU A 777 23.90 -12.86 17.42
N LEU A 778 23.90 -14.09 16.90
CA LEU A 778 25.01 -14.61 16.10
C LEU A 778 25.30 -13.75 14.86
N VAL A 779 24.26 -13.25 14.18
CA VAL A 779 24.41 -12.32 13.06
C VAL A 779 24.97 -10.98 13.54
N GLU A 780 24.42 -10.41 14.62
CA GLU A 780 24.91 -9.14 15.17
C GLU A 780 26.37 -9.22 15.66
N MET A 781 26.81 -10.39 16.15
CA MET A 781 28.21 -10.64 16.46
C MET A 781 29.08 -10.60 15.20
N GLY A 782 28.60 -11.18 14.08
CA GLY A 782 29.28 -11.06 12.79
C GLY A 782 29.36 -9.61 12.30
N GLU A 783 28.27 -8.86 12.40
CA GLU A 783 28.25 -7.42 12.10
C GLU A 783 29.20 -6.64 13.01
N ALA A 784 29.31 -7.00 14.30
CA ALA A 784 30.27 -6.39 15.22
C ALA A 784 31.72 -6.61 14.76
N PHE A 785 32.08 -7.83 14.33
CA PHE A 785 33.41 -8.09 13.77
C PHE A 785 33.68 -7.27 12.50
N LEU A 786 32.68 -7.07 11.63
CA LEU A 786 32.78 -6.18 10.47
C LEU A 786 33.03 -4.72 10.89
N ARG A 787 32.41 -4.26 11.98
CA ARG A 787 32.66 -2.92 12.56
C ARG A 787 34.06 -2.79 13.17
N PHE A 788 34.59 -3.87 13.75
CA PHE A 788 35.90 -3.84 14.44
C PHE A 788 37.09 -3.92 13.48
N GLY A 789 36.92 -4.60 12.35
CA GLY A 789 38.01 -4.90 11.43
C GLY A 789 38.26 -3.84 10.36
N PRO A 790 39.50 -3.75 9.83
CA PRO A 790 39.85 -2.80 8.77
C PRO A 790 39.30 -3.20 7.39
N THR A 791 39.07 -4.49 7.15
CA THR A 791 38.48 -5.02 5.91
C THR A 791 37.34 -6.01 6.21
N PRO A 792 36.25 -6.00 5.43
CA PRO A 792 35.12 -6.91 5.66
C PRO A 792 35.49 -8.40 5.57
N GLN A 793 36.34 -8.77 4.59
CA GLN A 793 36.75 -10.16 4.39
C GLN A 793 37.63 -10.68 5.52
N GLY A 794 38.61 -9.89 5.98
CA GLY A 794 39.47 -10.28 7.10
C GLY A 794 38.71 -10.37 8.42
N ALA A 795 37.79 -9.42 8.67
CA ALA A 795 36.89 -9.46 9.82
C ALA A 795 36.01 -10.73 9.84
N MET A 796 35.38 -11.06 8.72
CA MET A 796 34.54 -12.25 8.61
C MET A 796 35.35 -13.54 8.77
N GLN A 797 36.57 -13.60 8.23
CA GLN A 797 37.46 -14.76 8.43
C GLN A 797 37.81 -14.97 9.90
N ARG A 798 38.16 -13.91 10.64
CA ARG A 798 38.42 -13.98 12.09
C ARG A 798 37.20 -14.50 12.86
N PHE A 799 36.01 -13.98 12.57
CA PHE A 799 34.80 -14.43 13.23
C PHE A 799 34.47 -15.89 12.92
N LEU A 800 34.59 -16.31 11.66
CA LEU A 800 34.34 -17.70 11.25
C LEU A 800 35.32 -18.70 11.89
N LEU A 801 36.59 -18.32 12.10
CA LEU A 801 37.55 -19.16 12.82
C LEU A 801 37.08 -19.47 14.25
N LEU A 802 36.49 -18.50 14.94
CA LEU A 802 35.92 -18.71 16.27
C LEU A 802 34.72 -19.67 16.24
N VAL A 803 33.86 -19.53 15.24
CA VAL A 803 32.71 -20.44 15.05
C VAL A 803 33.18 -21.85 14.68
N TYR A 804 34.24 -21.99 13.88
CA TYR A 804 34.79 -23.29 13.47
C TYR A 804 35.32 -24.12 14.62
N ALA A 805 35.81 -23.50 15.70
CA ALA A 805 36.19 -24.22 16.90
C ALA A 805 35.03 -25.07 17.47
N GLY A 806 33.77 -24.69 17.22
CA GLY A 806 32.60 -25.49 17.62
C GLY A 806 32.46 -26.83 16.87
N LEU A 807 33.09 -27.00 15.70
CA LEU A 807 33.08 -28.24 14.93
C LEU A 807 33.97 -29.35 15.54
N THR A 808 34.84 -29.01 16.48
CA THR A 808 35.66 -29.98 17.25
C THR A 808 35.07 -30.27 18.63
N GLY A 809 33.91 -29.69 18.95
CA GLY A 809 33.24 -29.84 20.24
C GLY A 809 32.43 -31.14 20.40
N SER A 810 31.55 -31.15 21.39
CA SER A 810 30.60 -32.26 21.59
C SER A 810 29.64 -32.41 20.40
N VAL A 811 29.01 -33.58 20.26
CA VAL A 811 28.02 -33.86 19.19
C VAL A 811 26.95 -32.76 19.08
N THR A 812 26.45 -32.27 20.22
CA THR A 812 25.47 -31.19 20.27
C THR A 812 26.06 -29.87 19.79
N MET A 813 27.29 -29.55 20.21
CA MET A 813 28.01 -28.37 19.74
C MET A 813 28.26 -28.41 18.23
N ILE A 814 28.69 -29.55 17.68
CA ILE A 814 28.91 -29.72 16.23
C ILE A 814 27.62 -29.44 15.47
N SER A 815 26.51 -30.06 15.88
CA SER A 815 25.22 -29.88 15.21
C SER A 815 24.70 -28.43 15.32
N CYS A 816 24.86 -27.78 16.48
CA CYS A 816 24.54 -26.35 16.64
C CYS A 816 25.42 -25.44 15.77
N THR A 817 26.71 -25.75 15.70
CA THR A 817 27.70 -25.00 14.91
C THR A 817 27.38 -25.09 13.43
N LEU A 818 26.96 -26.25 12.92
CA LEU A 818 26.48 -26.41 11.55
C LEU A 818 25.25 -25.54 11.24
N LEU A 819 24.29 -25.44 12.17
CA LEU A 819 23.13 -24.55 12.02
C LEU A 819 23.54 -23.06 12.05
N ALA A 820 24.46 -22.69 12.94
CA ALA A 820 25.05 -21.36 13.02
C ALA A 820 25.75 -20.97 11.71
N LEU A 821 26.61 -21.84 11.18
CA LEU A 821 27.30 -21.66 9.90
C LEU A 821 26.33 -21.56 8.72
N THR A 822 25.24 -22.33 8.73
CA THR A 822 24.19 -22.22 7.70
C THR A 822 23.59 -20.81 7.68
N ARG A 823 23.30 -20.25 8.86
CA ARG A 823 22.75 -18.89 8.98
C ARG A 823 23.75 -17.83 8.56
N LEU A 824 25.03 -17.99 8.95
CA LEU A 824 26.10 -17.06 8.60
C LEU A 824 26.40 -17.07 7.11
N LEU A 825 26.45 -18.24 6.46
CA LEU A 825 26.60 -18.37 5.01
C LEU A 825 25.47 -17.63 4.28
N PHE A 826 24.23 -17.79 4.73
CA PHE A 826 23.09 -17.08 4.14
C PHE A 826 23.23 -15.56 4.26
N GLN A 827 23.66 -15.06 5.42
CA GLN A 827 23.70 -13.62 5.71
C GLN A 827 24.93 -12.92 5.11
N PHE A 828 26.10 -13.56 5.13
CA PHE A 828 27.39 -12.93 4.86
C PHE A 828 28.09 -13.44 3.58
N LYS A 829 27.38 -14.13 2.68
CA LYS A 829 27.97 -14.70 1.45
C LYS A 829 28.84 -13.72 0.65
N ASP A 830 28.44 -12.45 0.55
CA ASP A 830 29.14 -11.44 -0.26
C ASP A 830 30.43 -10.95 0.43
N HIS A 831 30.54 -11.17 1.74
CA HIS A 831 31.72 -10.88 2.56
C HIS A 831 32.61 -12.11 2.78
N MET A 832 32.15 -13.30 2.38
CA MET A 832 32.91 -14.54 2.41
C MET A 832 33.68 -14.72 1.10
N GLY A 833 35.01 -14.68 1.15
CA GLY A 833 35.83 -15.00 -0.02
C GLY A 833 35.62 -16.44 -0.51
N LEU A 834 35.82 -16.69 -1.81
CA LEU A 834 35.64 -18.00 -2.44
C LEU A 834 36.39 -19.13 -1.73
N ALA A 835 37.63 -18.88 -1.29
CA ALA A 835 38.44 -19.86 -0.57
C ALA A 835 37.83 -20.26 0.78
N VAL A 836 37.23 -19.31 1.51
CA VAL A 836 36.59 -19.57 2.81
C VAL A 836 35.30 -20.37 2.61
N ALA A 837 34.53 -20.07 1.56
CA ALA A 837 33.34 -20.83 1.18
C ALA A 837 33.68 -22.27 0.75
N GLU A 838 34.77 -22.47 -0.01
CA GLU A 838 35.28 -23.79 -0.42
C GLU A 838 35.70 -24.62 0.80
N GLN A 839 36.48 -24.04 1.71
CA GLN A 839 36.92 -24.69 2.95
C GLN A 839 35.72 -25.07 3.83
N LEU A 840 34.73 -24.19 3.96
CA LEU A 840 33.50 -24.45 4.70
C LEU A 840 32.74 -25.65 4.09
N LEU A 841 32.57 -25.66 2.77
CA LEU A 841 31.87 -26.73 2.07
C LEU A 841 32.59 -28.08 2.23
N GLN A 842 33.92 -28.09 2.11
CA GLN A 842 34.75 -29.26 2.35
C GLN A 842 34.57 -29.80 3.78
N ASN A 843 34.67 -28.94 4.79
CA ASN A 843 34.50 -29.32 6.19
C ASN A 843 33.11 -29.93 6.46
N VAL A 844 32.04 -29.36 5.89
CA VAL A 844 30.68 -29.88 6.06
C VAL A 844 30.49 -31.22 5.32
N CYS A 845 31.10 -31.38 4.14
CA CYS A 845 31.03 -32.66 3.41
C CYS A 845 31.70 -33.80 4.18
N LEU A 846 32.81 -33.54 4.88
CA LEU A 846 33.44 -34.53 5.76
C LEU A 846 32.50 -34.97 6.91
N LEU A 847 31.71 -34.04 7.44
CA LEU A 847 30.76 -34.31 8.53
C LEU A 847 29.56 -35.17 8.11
N LEU A 848 29.31 -35.35 6.80
CA LEU A 848 28.32 -36.32 6.30
C LEU A 848 28.70 -37.76 6.64
N GLY A 849 29.99 -38.05 6.75
CA GLY A 849 30.49 -39.38 7.17
C GLY A 849 30.35 -39.66 8.67
N SER A 850 29.77 -38.73 9.46
CA SER A 850 29.57 -38.91 10.90
C SER A 850 28.58 -40.05 11.20
N ARG A 851 28.88 -40.85 12.23
CA ARG A 851 27.97 -41.89 12.74
C ARG A 851 26.77 -41.31 13.50
N THR A 852 26.75 -40.00 13.76
CA THR A 852 25.67 -39.37 14.52
C THR A 852 24.62 -38.72 13.63
N ARG A 853 23.39 -39.26 13.66
CA ARG A 853 22.25 -38.77 12.85
C ARG A 853 21.98 -37.28 12.99
N ASP A 854 22.17 -36.71 14.18
CA ASP A 854 21.91 -35.29 14.44
C ASP A 854 22.94 -34.36 13.78
N VAL A 855 24.19 -34.82 13.63
CA VAL A 855 25.24 -34.11 12.89
C VAL A 855 24.98 -34.19 11.39
N VAL A 856 24.68 -35.41 10.88
CA VAL A 856 24.35 -35.63 9.46
C VAL A 856 23.14 -34.80 9.04
N LYS A 857 22.09 -34.73 9.87
CA LYS A 857 20.90 -33.92 9.58
C LYS A 857 21.22 -32.42 9.48
N ALA A 858 22.06 -31.89 10.36
CA ALA A 858 22.47 -30.48 10.31
C ALA A 858 23.38 -30.21 9.09
N ALA A 859 24.27 -31.13 8.74
CA ALA A 859 25.12 -31.04 7.55
C ALA A 859 24.30 -31.05 6.25
N LEU A 860 23.29 -31.92 6.14
CA LEU A 860 22.35 -31.91 5.01
C LEU A 860 21.53 -30.61 4.95
N GLY A 861 21.14 -30.07 6.10
CA GLY A 861 20.48 -28.77 6.20
C GLY A 861 21.34 -27.63 5.66
N PHE A 862 22.64 -27.62 5.99
CA PHE A 862 23.61 -26.69 5.45
C PHE A 862 23.73 -26.82 3.93
N LEU A 863 23.92 -28.05 3.41
CA LEU A 863 24.11 -28.29 1.98
C LEU A 863 22.90 -27.86 1.16
N LYS A 864 21.68 -28.07 1.66
CA LYS A 864 20.45 -27.57 1.01
C LYS A 864 20.49 -26.04 0.81
N VAL A 865 21.00 -25.30 1.78
CA VAL A 865 21.12 -23.84 1.69
C VAL A 865 22.28 -23.45 0.79
N ALA A 866 23.44 -24.12 0.92
CA ALA A 866 24.61 -23.88 0.08
C ALA A 866 24.31 -24.07 -1.42
N LEU A 867 23.54 -25.10 -1.79
CA LEU A 867 23.12 -25.37 -3.17
C LEU A 867 22.32 -24.23 -3.81
N LEU A 868 21.65 -23.39 -3.02
CA LEU A 868 20.87 -22.25 -3.50
C LEU A 868 21.67 -20.94 -3.56
N LEU A 869 22.82 -20.88 -2.88
CA LEU A 869 23.54 -19.63 -2.63
C LEU A 869 24.93 -19.59 -3.25
N VAL A 870 25.56 -20.75 -3.44
CA VAL A 870 26.94 -20.89 -3.91
C VAL A 870 26.95 -21.14 -5.41
N ASP A 871 27.96 -20.61 -6.11
CA ASP A 871 28.11 -20.79 -7.56
C ASP A 871 28.22 -22.28 -7.96
N ALA A 872 27.59 -22.63 -9.08
CA ALA A 872 27.54 -23.99 -9.60
C ALA A 872 28.94 -24.57 -9.89
N GLN A 873 29.92 -23.74 -10.28
CA GLN A 873 31.30 -24.16 -10.53
C GLN A 873 32.01 -24.58 -9.24
N LEU A 874 31.74 -23.90 -8.12
CA LEU A 874 32.33 -24.26 -6.83
C LEU A 874 31.68 -25.53 -6.27
N LEU A 875 30.36 -25.67 -6.43
CA LEU A 875 29.61 -26.86 -6.02
C LEU A 875 30.07 -28.10 -6.80
N ALA A 876 30.35 -27.99 -8.10
CA ALA A 876 30.77 -29.07 -8.97
C ALA A 876 32.00 -29.83 -8.43
N LYS A 877 32.94 -29.13 -7.78
CA LYS A 877 34.16 -29.72 -7.20
C LYS A 877 33.89 -30.69 -6.04
N HIS A 878 32.75 -30.57 -5.37
CA HIS A 878 32.43 -31.35 -4.17
C HIS A 878 31.26 -32.34 -4.37
N VAL A 879 30.67 -32.41 -5.57
CA VAL A 879 29.51 -33.28 -5.87
C VAL A 879 29.78 -34.75 -5.54
N GLN A 880 30.95 -35.29 -5.89
CA GLN A 880 31.29 -36.68 -5.56
C GLN A 880 31.31 -36.93 -4.05
N THR A 881 31.82 -36.00 -3.25
CA THR A 881 31.85 -36.12 -1.79
C THR A 881 30.45 -35.99 -1.18
N MET A 882 29.61 -35.10 -1.74
CA MET A 882 28.21 -34.94 -1.34
C MET A 882 27.38 -36.19 -1.61
N VAL A 883 27.62 -36.88 -2.74
CA VAL A 883 26.91 -38.10 -3.13
C VAL A 883 27.43 -39.34 -2.39
N SER A 884 28.74 -39.47 -2.21
CA SER A 884 29.35 -40.63 -1.51
C SER A 884 29.14 -40.61 0.01
N GLY A 885 29.17 -39.44 0.65
CA GLY A 885 28.89 -39.29 2.09
C GLY A 885 27.46 -39.65 2.48
N GLY A 886 26.49 -39.48 1.57
CA GLY A 886 25.09 -39.90 1.78
C GLY A 886 24.85 -41.41 1.65
N GLY A 887 25.74 -42.12 0.95
CA GLY A 887 25.64 -43.57 0.69
C GLY A 887 26.37 -44.46 1.71
N GLY A 888 27.12 -43.88 2.65
CA GLY A 888 28.04 -44.60 3.55
C GLY A 888 27.41 -45.29 4.78
N ALA A 889 26.09 -45.39 4.88
CA ALA A 889 25.46 -46.26 5.88
C ALA A 889 25.55 -47.73 5.43
N GLY A 890 26.72 -48.33 5.60
CA GLY A 890 26.98 -49.75 5.33
C GLY A 890 26.15 -50.70 6.21
N PRO A 891 25.98 -51.96 5.80
CA PRO A 891 24.87 -52.82 6.21
C PRO A 891 25.14 -53.50 7.56
N ALA A 892 24.31 -53.23 8.57
CA ALA A 892 24.24 -54.03 9.79
C ALA A 892 22.79 -54.45 10.05
N ARG A 893 22.50 -55.67 9.58
CA ARG A 893 21.48 -56.65 9.98
C ARG A 893 20.19 -56.15 10.69
N GLY A 894 19.06 -56.29 9.99
CA GLY A 894 17.80 -56.83 10.52
C GLY A 894 16.64 -55.85 10.75
N GLY A 895 15.62 -55.87 9.88
CA GLY A 895 14.24 -55.38 10.15
C GLY A 895 13.77 -54.20 9.28
N PRO A 896 12.53 -54.20 8.74
CA PRO A 896 12.11 -53.25 7.72
C PRO A 896 11.56 -51.95 8.34
N GLN A 897 12.16 -50.81 8.00
CA GLN A 897 11.45 -49.53 7.98
C GLN A 897 11.78 -48.79 6.69
N ARG A 898 10.94 -49.01 5.67
CA ARG A 898 10.84 -48.15 4.48
C ARG A 898 10.20 -46.83 4.90
N GLY A 899 10.89 -45.72 4.66
CA GLY A 899 10.27 -44.40 4.73
C GLY A 899 11.26 -43.28 5.03
N SER A 900 12.07 -42.88 4.03
CA SER A 900 12.56 -41.49 3.86
C SER A 900 13.56 -41.30 2.71
N CYS A 901 14.17 -42.34 2.14
CA CYS A 901 15.15 -42.15 1.03
C CYS A 901 14.54 -41.99 -0.38
N CYS A 902 13.24 -42.23 -0.58
CA CYS A 902 12.66 -42.24 -1.94
C CYS A 902 12.42 -40.85 -2.58
N MET A 903 12.51 -39.73 -1.82
CA MET A 903 12.22 -38.40 -2.38
C MET A 903 13.42 -37.69 -3.03
N MET A 904 14.64 -38.21 -2.93
CA MET A 904 15.81 -37.53 -3.51
C MET A 904 16.11 -37.86 -4.98
N VAL A 905 15.52 -38.93 -5.54
CA VAL A 905 15.87 -39.40 -6.89
C VAL A 905 14.85 -39.01 -7.96
N GLN A 906 13.65 -38.52 -7.60
CA GLN A 906 12.62 -38.12 -8.59
C GLN A 906 12.64 -36.63 -9.00
N GLY A 907 13.61 -35.84 -8.53
CA GLY A 907 13.73 -34.41 -8.87
C GLY A 907 14.82 -34.05 -9.89
N TRP A 908 15.44 -35.03 -10.56
CA TRP A 908 16.62 -34.85 -11.41
C TRP A 908 16.34 -35.00 -12.92
N GLY A 909 15.09 -34.76 -13.36
CA GLY A 909 14.73 -34.74 -14.77
C GLY A 909 13.78 -33.59 -15.08
N GLY A 910 14.28 -32.54 -15.74
CA GLY A 910 13.45 -31.47 -16.30
C GLY A 910 13.94 -30.06 -15.97
N VAL A 911 15.03 -29.62 -16.61
CA VAL A 911 15.38 -28.19 -16.68
C VAL A 911 15.10 -27.72 -18.10
N GLY A 912 13.97 -27.03 -18.27
CA GLY A 912 13.69 -26.13 -19.39
C GLY A 912 13.44 -24.72 -18.83
N PRO A 913 13.90 -23.63 -19.46
CA PRO A 913 13.94 -22.32 -18.83
C PRO A 913 12.62 -21.57 -19.07
N MET A 914 11.84 -21.32 -18.01
CA MET A 914 10.78 -20.31 -18.06
C MET A 914 10.61 -19.57 -16.71
N GLY A 915 10.76 -18.25 -16.79
CA GLY A 915 9.76 -17.30 -16.29
C GLY A 915 9.68 -17.04 -14.78
N ARG A 916 10.16 -15.87 -14.38
CA ARG A 916 9.85 -15.22 -13.09
C ARG A 916 8.33 -15.06 -12.92
N GLY A 917 7.78 -15.45 -11.76
CA GLY A 917 6.39 -15.11 -11.40
C GLY A 917 5.92 -15.63 -10.03
N ARG A 918 5.78 -14.70 -9.07
CA ARG A 918 4.83 -14.62 -7.93
C ARG A 918 4.41 -15.90 -7.19
N TRP A 919 4.72 -15.94 -5.88
CA TRP A 919 3.96 -16.70 -4.87
C TRP A 919 3.58 -15.79 -3.70
N CYS A 920 2.29 -15.55 -3.51
CA CYS A 920 1.67 -15.13 -2.23
C CYS A 920 0.16 -15.42 -2.27
N LYS A 921 -0.29 -16.39 -1.47
CA LYS A 921 -1.32 -16.26 -0.41
C LYS A 921 -1.70 -17.64 0.14
N SER A 922 -1.72 -17.73 1.47
CA SER A 922 -2.24 -18.84 2.26
C SER A 922 -3.75 -18.69 2.45
N ASP A 923 -4.46 -19.81 2.64
CA ASP A 923 -5.63 -19.87 3.52
C ASP A 923 -5.70 -21.22 4.26
N ALA A 924 -6.42 -21.21 5.39
CA ALA A 924 -6.20 -22.00 6.59
C ALA A 924 -7.23 -23.14 6.86
N TYR A 925 -6.89 -23.95 7.88
CA TYR A 925 -7.72 -24.83 8.75
C TYR A 925 -8.13 -26.25 8.28
N ARG A 926 -7.54 -27.31 8.90
CA ARG A 926 -8.04 -28.08 10.08
C ARG A 926 -7.26 -29.41 10.25
N GLY A 927 -6.89 -29.70 11.50
CA GLY A 927 -6.93 -31.06 12.09
C GLY A 927 -5.74 -32.01 11.87
N GLY A 928 -5.24 -32.58 12.97
CA GLY A 928 -4.52 -33.86 12.96
C GLY A 928 -3.00 -33.75 13.17
N GLY A 929 -2.52 -34.24 14.32
CA GLY A 929 -1.12 -34.14 14.71
C GLY A 929 -0.17 -34.97 13.85
N THR A 930 0.91 -34.35 13.39
CA THR A 930 2.22 -34.98 13.22
C THR A 930 3.29 -33.89 13.29
N ARG A 931 4.24 -34.00 14.22
CA ARG A 931 5.35 -33.05 14.39
C ARG A 931 6.28 -33.12 13.18
N MET A 932 6.23 -32.11 12.31
CA MET A 932 7.27 -31.83 11.32
C MET A 932 7.98 -30.53 11.70
N LEU A 933 9.28 -30.64 11.98
CA LEU A 933 10.19 -29.51 12.22
C LEU A 933 10.44 -28.80 10.87
N SER A 934 9.61 -27.81 10.55
CA SER A 934 9.87 -26.85 9.47
C SER A 934 11.02 -25.92 9.86
N LEU A 935 12.04 -25.83 9.02
CA LEU A 935 13.08 -24.79 9.09
C LEU A 935 12.45 -23.45 8.72
N GLU A 936 11.97 -22.71 9.72
CA GLU A 936 11.42 -21.36 9.57
C GLU A 936 12.55 -20.33 9.46
N ILE A 937 12.95 -20.01 8.23
CA ILE A 937 13.69 -18.77 7.94
C ILE A 937 12.63 -17.67 7.75
N THR A 938 12.29 -16.97 8.82
CA THR A 938 11.41 -15.79 8.76
C THR A 938 12.25 -14.53 8.52
N ALA A 939 11.99 -13.83 7.40
CA ALA A 939 12.48 -12.48 7.15
C ALA A 939 11.83 -11.49 8.13
N GLY A 940 12.65 -10.63 8.75
CA GLY A 940 12.21 -9.46 9.52
C GLY A 940 12.20 -8.20 8.64
N PRO A 941 11.41 -7.17 8.98
CA PRO A 941 11.09 -6.07 8.08
C PRO A 941 12.13 -4.95 8.11
N ALA A 942 12.39 -4.37 6.94
CA ALA A 942 13.02 -3.06 6.81
C ALA A 942 11.94 -1.97 6.97
N HIS A 943 12.31 -0.89 7.64
CA HIS A 943 11.49 0.28 7.93
C HIS A 943 11.11 1.09 6.67
N SER A 944 9.91 1.68 6.75
CA SER A 944 9.45 2.95 6.16
C SER A 944 9.45 3.13 4.63
N LEU A 945 8.23 3.14 4.06
CA LEU A 945 7.70 4.22 3.21
C LEU A 945 6.18 3.98 3.02
N GLU A 946 5.38 4.74 3.77
CA GLU A 946 3.94 4.89 3.53
C GLU A 946 3.73 5.75 2.27
N GLY A 947 2.86 5.30 1.36
CA GLY A 947 2.51 6.09 0.18
C GLY A 947 1.63 5.34 -0.82
N MET A 948 0.31 5.58 -0.72
CA MET A 948 -0.69 5.56 -1.80
C MET A 948 -1.03 4.24 -2.53
N GLY A 949 -2.32 3.91 -2.51
CA GLY A 949 -3.04 3.44 -3.72
C GLY A 949 -3.34 1.94 -3.83
N GLY A 950 -4.37 1.47 -3.14
CA GLY A 950 -5.06 0.22 -3.48
C GLY A 950 -6.28 0.51 -4.36
N GLY A 951 -6.30 -0.01 -5.59
CA GLY A 951 -7.42 0.06 -6.51
C GLY A 951 -7.43 -1.10 -7.51
N MET A 952 -8.42 -1.98 -7.33
CA MET A 952 -9.18 -2.77 -8.32
C MET A 952 -8.47 -3.60 -9.42
N LEU A 953 -8.94 -4.86 -9.55
CA LEU A 953 -9.30 -5.64 -10.76
C LEU A 953 -9.66 -7.06 -10.25
N SER A 954 -10.91 -7.44 -9.99
CA SER A 954 -12.09 -7.74 -10.83
C SER A 954 -11.96 -8.95 -11.79
N GLN A 955 -12.76 -9.98 -11.49
CA GLN A 955 -13.60 -10.80 -12.39
C GLN A 955 -12.91 -11.68 -13.46
N GLY A 956 -13.05 -13.00 -13.33
CA GLY A 956 -14.01 -13.84 -14.08
C GLY A 956 -13.23 -15.12 -14.44
N TRP A 957 -13.75 -16.34 -14.31
CA TRP A 957 -14.44 -17.21 -15.28
C TRP A 957 -14.59 -18.52 -14.47
N GLY A 958 -15.74 -19.17 -14.27
CA GLY A 958 -16.66 -19.70 -15.27
C GLY A 958 -16.23 -21.11 -15.66
N GLU A 959 -16.51 -22.14 -14.84
CA GLU A 959 -16.38 -23.55 -15.22
C GLU A 959 -17.67 -24.31 -14.93
N GLY A 960 -18.24 -24.84 -16.01
CA GLY A 960 -19.26 -25.88 -16.02
C GLY A 960 -18.65 -27.25 -16.27
N ASP A 961 -19.48 -28.25 -16.02
CA ASP A 961 -19.25 -29.69 -16.01
C ASP A 961 -18.49 -30.32 -17.19
N GLY A 962 -17.82 -31.43 -16.87
CA GLY A 962 -17.90 -32.68 -17.64
C GLY A 962 -16.68 -33.07 -18.48
N GLY A 963 -15.97 -34.12 -18.05
CA GLY A 963 -14.96 -34.83 -18.85
C GLY A 963 -13.87 -35.48 -18.03
#